data_AF-Q6U7I1-F1
#
_entry.id   AF-Q6U7I1-F1
#
_cell.length_a   1.000
_cell.length_b   1.000
_cell.length_c   1.000
_cell.angle_alpha   90.00
_cell.angle_beta   90.00
_cell.angle_gamma   90.00
#
_symmetry.space_group_name_H-M   'P 1'
#
loop_
_entity.id
_entity.type
_entity.pdbx_description
1 polymer ?
#
loop_
_entity_poly.entity_id
_entity_poly.type
_entity_poly.pdbx_seq_one_letter_code
_entity_poly.pdbx_strand_id
1 'polypeptide(L)'
;MNHHQQQQHQKPGEQQLSEPEDMEMEAGDADDPPRITQNPVINGNVAMADGHNNTEEDMEDDTSWRSEATFQFTVERFNRLSESVLSPPCFVRNLPWKIMVMPRLYPDRPHQKSVGFFLQCNAESDSTSWSCHAQAVLKIINYKDDEKSFSRRISHLFFHKENDWGFSNFMAWSEVTDPEKGFIEEDKVTFEVYVQADAPHGVAWDSKKHTGYVGLKNQGATCYMNSLLQTLFFTNQLRKAVYMMPTEGDDSSKSVPLALQRVFYELQHSDKPVGTKKLTKSFGWETLDSFMQHDVQELCRVLLDNVENKMKGTCVEGTIPKLFRGKMVSYIQCKHVDYRSERIEDYYDIQLSIKGKKNIFESFIDYVAVEQLDGDNKYDAGEHGLQEAEKGVKFLTLPPVLHLQLMRFMYDPQTDQNIKINDRFEFPEQLPLDEFLQKTDPKDPANYILHAVLVHSGDNHGGHYVVYLNPKGDGKWCKFDDDVVSRCTKEEAIEHNYGGHDDDLSVRHCTNAYMLVYIRESKLSEVLQPVTDHDIPQQLVERLQEEKRIEAQKRKERQEAHLYMQVQIVAEDQFCGHQGNDMYDEEKVKYTVFKVLKNSTLTEFVQNLSQTMGFPQDQIRLWPMQARSNGTKRPAMLDNEADGNKTMIELSDNENPWTIFLETVDPEMAATGATLPKFDKDHDVMLFLKMYDPKTRSLNYCGHIYTPISCKIRDLLPVMCERAGFPQETNLILYEEVKPNLTERIQDYDVSLDKALDELMDGDIIVFQKDDPENDSSELPTAKEYFRDLYSRVDVIFCDKTIPNDPGFVVTLSNRMNYFQVAKTVAQRLNTDPMLLQFFKSQGYRDGPGNPLRHNYEGTLRDLLQFFKPRQPKKLYYQQLKMKITDFENRRSFKCTWLNSQFREEEITVYPDKHGCVRDLLEECKKVVELSEKGSGKLRLLEIVSYKIIGVHQEDELLECLSPATSRTFRIEEIPLAQVDIDKENEMLITVAHFHKEVFGTFGIPFLLRIHQGGHFREVMKRIQTMLDIQEKEFEKFKFAIVMMGRHTYLNEDEYEVNLKDFEPQPGNMSHPRPWLGLDHFNKAPKDRYTYLEKAYKIHN
;
A
#
# COMPACT_ATOMS: atom_id res chain seq x y z
N MET A 1 37.38 14.52 40.42
CA MET A 1 38.86 14.46 40.49
C MET A 1 39.37 14.20 39.08
N ASN A 2 40.27 15.06 38.62
CA ASN A 2 40.62 15.30 37.21
C ASN A 2 41.53 14.23 36.59
N HIS A 3 41.35 13.90 35.31
CA HIS A 3 42.37 14.07 34.27
C HIS A 3 41.84 13.88 32.83
N HIS A 4 42.30 14.76 31.95
CA HIS A 4 42.07 14.85 30.49
C HIS A 4 42.72 13.73 29.65
N GLN A 5 42.11 13.40 28.51
CA GLN A 5 42.71 13.15 27.17
C GLN A 5 41.55 12.96 26.16
N GLN A 6 41.23 13.93 25.29
CA GLN A 6 41.73 14.17 23.92
C GLN A 6 41.66 12.99 22.93
N GLN A 7 40.88 13.24 21.87
CA GLN A 7 41.07 12.87 20.44
C GLN A 7 40.15 11.81 19.78
N GLN A 8 39.48 12.33 18.74
CA GLN A 8 39.19 11.75 17.42
C GLN A 8 37.85 11.02 17.16
N HIS A 9 37.21 11.52 16.09
CA HIS A 9 35.99 11.06 15.43
C HIS A 9 36.03 9.58 15.02
N GLN A 10 34.98 8.83 15.34
CA GLN A 10 34.52 7.67 14.55
C GLN A 10 32.99 7.63 14.53
N LYS A 11 32.43 7.43 13.33
CA LYS A 11 31.00 7.21 13.03
C LYS A 11 30.53 5.88 13.65
N PRO A 12 29.26 5.72 14.05
CA PRO A 12 28.70 4.39 14.33
C PRO A 12 28.58 3.62 13.01
N GLY A 13 29.22 2.46 12.97
CA GLY A 13 29.34 1.59 11.81
C GLY A 13 28.07 0.82 11.47
N GLU A 14 27.99 0.47 10.20
CA GLU A 14 27.06 -0.45 9.57
C GLU A 14 27.08 -1.82 10.26
N GLN A 15 25.90 -2.34 10.62
CA GLN A 15 25.73 -3.75 10.95
C GLN A 15 25.73 -4.55 9.65
N GLN A 16 26.83 -5.26 9.43
CA GLN A 16 26.98 -6.31 8.42
C GLN A 16 25.99 -7.45 8.73
N LEU A 17 25.13 -7.77 7.76
CA LEU A 17 24.46 -9.06 7.67
C LEU A 17 25.52 -10.10 7.26
N SER A 18 25.91 -10.95 8.21
CA SER A 18 26.76 -12.11 7.97
C SER A 18 26.02 -13.16 7.14
N GLU A 19 26.65 -13.56 6.04
CA GLU A 19 26.38 -14.82 5.33
C GLU A 19 26.69 -16.01 6.26
N PRO A 20 25.93 -17.12 6.20
CA PRO A 20 26.38 -18.36 6.80
C PRO A 20 27.47 -19.01 5.94
N GLU A 21 28.60 -19.28 6.59
CA GLU A 21 29.83 -19.87 6.06
C GLU A 21 29.64 -21.24 5.38
N ASP A 22 30.43 -21.46 4.33
CA ASP A 22 30.71 -22.75 3.72
C ASP A 22 31.32 -23.75 4.72
N MET A 23 30.90 -25.01 4.66
CA MET A 23 31.74 -26.13 5.09
C MET A 23 31.62 -27.26 4.05
N GLU A 24 32.60 -27.31 3.16
CA GLU A 24 32.92 -28.47 2.34
C GLU A 24 33.30 -29.65 3.27
N MET A 25 32.68 -30.82 3.06
CA MET A 25 33.28 -32.09 3.46
C MET A 25 33.20 -33.08 2.29
N GLU A 26 34.36 -33.66 2.02
CA GLU A 26 34.72 -34.51 0.89
C GLU A 26 33.98 -35.85 0.84
N ALA A 27 33.95 -36.42 -0.36
CA ALA A 27 33.33 -37.68 -0.74
C ALA A 27 33.97 -38.93 -0.10
N GLY A 28 33.14 -39.94 0.19
CA GLY A 28 33.52 -41.31 0.52
C GLY A 28 32.36 -42.27 0.30
N ASP A 29 32.65 -43.40 -0.34
CA ASP A 29 31.74 -44.31 -1.07
C ASP A 29 30.71 -45.12 -0.25
N ALA A 30 29.60 -45.40 -0.94
CA ALA A 30 28.77 -46.63 -0.99
C ALA A 30 28.31 -47.34 0.30
N ASP A 31 26.99 -47.31 0.55
CA ASP A 31 26.14 -48.52 0.72
C ASP A 31 24.63 -48.14 0.70
N ASP A 32 23.84 -48.82 -0.15
CA ASP A 32 22.37 -48.78 -0.27
C ASP A 32 21.71 -49.41 1.00
N PRO A 33 20.53 -48.99 1.51
CA PRO A 33 19.22 -49.48 0.98
C PRO A 33 17.99 -48.59 1.38
N PRO A 34 16.70 -49.02 1.32
CA PRO A 34 15.94 -49.86 0.37
C PRO A 34 14.71 -49.13 -0.26
N ARG A 35 14.15 -49.76 -1.30
CA ARG A 35 12.91 -49.40 -2.01
C ARG A 35 11.66 -49.37 -1.12
N ILE A 36 10.90 -48.26 -1.16
CA ILE A 36 9.47 -48.22 -0.79
C ILE A 36 8.65 -47.61 -1.94
N THR A 37 7.46 -48.16 -2.09
CA THR A 37 6.51 -48.22 -3.21
C THR A 37 6.00 -46.90 -3.79
N GLN A 38 5.86 -46.90 -5.13
CA GLN A 38 5.30 -45.85 -5.98
C GLN A 38 3.80 -45.64 -5.76
N ASN A 39 3.38 -44.38 -5.59
CA ASN A 39 2.06 -43.88 -6.00
C ASN A 39 2.28 -42.72 -6.99
N PRO A 40 1.41 -42.57 -8.01
CA PRO A 40 1.81 -42.06 -9.31
C PRO A 40 1.92 -40.53 -9.35
N VAL A 41 3.13 -40.04 -9.62
CA VAL A 41 3.38 -38.67 -10.07
C VAL A 41 3.02 -38.60 -11.55
N ILE A 42 1.96 -37.85 -11.89
CA ILE A 42 1.61 -37.56 -13.29
C ILE A 42 2.60 -36.51 -13.81
N ASN A 43 3.73 -37.00 -14.34
CA ASN A 43 4.66 -36.25 -15.20
C ASN A 43 4.58 -36.85 -16.60
N GLY A 44 3.92 -36.17 -17.53
CA GLY A 44 3.98 -36.48 -18.95
C GLY A 44 5.12 -35.71 -19.61
N ASN A 45 6.34 -36.24 -19.57
CA ASN A 45 7.36 -35.94 -20.57
C ASN A 45 7.00 -36.76 -21.82
N VAL A 46 6.67 -36.09 -22.93
CA VAL A 46 6.72 -36.74 -24.24
C VAL A 46 8.01 -36.28 -24.90
N ALA A 47 8.90 -37.26 -25.10
CA ALA A 47 10.19 -37.11 -25.73
C ALA A 47 10.07 -36.77 -27.22
N MET A 48 11.02 -35.97 -27.68
CA MET A 48 11.36 -35.78 -29.10
C MET A 48 11.63 -37.12 -29.78
N ALA A 49 10.89 -37.42 -30.85
CA ALA A 49 11.28 -38.40 -31.85
C ALA A 49 10.71 -38.01 -33.22
N ASP A 50 11.64 -37.70 -34.12
CA ASP A 50 11.62 -37.84 -35.58
C ASP A 50 10.43 -37.37 -36.41
N GLY A 51 10.74 -36.45 -37.34
CA GLY A 51 9.81 -35.95 -38.34
C GLY A 51 9.42 -36.99 -39.40
N HIS A 52 8.16 -36.95 -39.80
CA HIS A 52 7.69 -36.96 -41.19
C HIS A 52 6.15 -36.93 -41.21
N ASN A 53 5.62 -36.05 -42.08
CA ASN A 53 4.31 -36.10 -42.76
C ASN A 53 3.07 -36.58 -41.97
N ASN A 54 2.09 -35.69 -41.79
CA ASN A 54 0.64 -35.95 -41.96
C ASN A 54 -0.08 -34.57 -41.89
N THR A 55 -0.48 -33.96 -43.00
CA THR A 55 -1.81 -34.05 -43.66
C THR A 55 -3.02 -33.84 -42.72
N GLU A 56 -3.52 -32.60 -42.72
CA GLU A 56 -4.90 -32.05 -42.61
C GLU A 56 -6.10 -32.84 -42.02
N GLU A 57 -5.97 -33.99 -41.34
CA GLU A 57 -7.15 -34.79 -40.93
C GLU A 57 -7.43 -34.94 -39.41
N ASP A 58 -6.71 -34.27 -38.50
CA ASP A 58 -6.96 -34.37 -37.04
C ASP A 58 -7.77 -33.19 -36.43
N MET A 59 -8.66 -32.55 -37.20
CA MET A 59 -9.49 -31.39 -36.79
C MET A 59 -10.85 -31.75 -36.13
N GLU A 60 -10.95 -32.85 -35.36
CA GLU A 60 -12.24 -33.29 -34.79
C GLU A 60 -12.52 -32.88 -33.32
N ASP A 61 -11.63 -32.14 -32.63
CA ASP A 61 -11.83 -31.73 -31.22
C ASP A 61 -11.99 -30.20 -31.01
N ASP A 62 -12.37 -29.48 -32.08
CA ASP A 62 -12.33 -28.01 -32.18
C ASP A 62 -13.46 -27.27 -31.41
N THR A 63 -14.40 -28.00 -30.79
CA THR A 63 -15.62 -27.38 -30.22
C THR A 63 -15.51 -26.92 -28.76
N SER A 64 -14.55 -27.42 -27.97
CA SER A 64 -14.44 -27.10 -26.54
C SER A 64 -13.82 -25.72 -26.24
N TRP A 65 -13.10 -25.14 -27.21
CA TRP A 65 -12.30 -23.92 -27.07
C TRP A 65 -12.96 -22.64 -27.56
N ARG A 66 -14.14 -22.76 -28.17
CA ARG A 66 -14.93 -21.62 -28.66
C ARG A 66 -15.15 -20.58 -27.56
N SER A 67 -15.15 -19.31 -27.95
CA SER A 67 -15.43 -18.16 -27.08
C SER A 67 -16.91 -18.03 -26.74
N GLU A 68 -17.78 -18.61 -27.57
CA GLU A 68 -19.22 -18.54 -27.42
C GLU A 68 -19.89 -19.85 -27.83
N ALA A 69 -21.09 -20.10 -27.28
CA ALA A 69 -21.93 -21.21 -27.68
C ALA A 69 -23.39 -20.94 -27.38
N THR A 70 -24.29 -21.44 -28.24
CA THR A 70 -25.70 -21.63 -27.93
C THR A 70 -25.96 -23.09 -27.62
N PHE A 71 -26.63 -23.38 -26.51
CA PHE A 71 -27.03 -24.75 -26.15
C PHE A 71 -28.39 -24.77 -25.45
N GLN A 72 -29.11 -25.88 -25.59
CA GLN A 72 -30.48 -26.03 -25.14
C GLN A 72 -30.60 -27.19 -24.14
N PHE A 73 -31.57 -27.08 -23.23
CA PHE A 73 -31.94 -28.10 -22.26
C PHE A 73 -33.46 -28.20 -22.15
N THR A 74 -34.02 -29.34 -22.56
CA THR A 74 -35.45 -29.63 -22.44
C THR A 74 -35.71 -30.39 -21.15
N VAL A 75 -36.48 -29.79 -20.23
CA VAL A 75 -36.91 -30.43 -18.98
C VAL A 75 -38.21 -31.17 -19.24
N GLU A 76 -38.17 -32.50 -19.17
CA GLU A 76 -39.37 -33.34 -19.27
C GLU A 76 -40.12 -33.44 -17.93
N ARG A 77 -41.44 -33.66 -18.01
CA ARG A 77 -42.33 -33.75 -16.85
C ARG A 77 -42.26 -32.50 -15.97
N PHE A 78 -42.20 -31.32 -16.60
CA PHE A 78 -41.93 -30.04 -15.95
C PHE A 78 -42.89 -29.76 -14.79
N ASN A 79 -44.17 -30.13 -14.91
CA ASN A 79 -45.16 -29.98 -13.84
C ASN A 79 -44.80 -30.72 -12.54
N ARG A 80 -43.96 -31.76 -12.60
CA ARG A 80 -43.53 -32.58 -11.45
C ARG A 80 -42.16 -32.17 -10.89
N LEU A 81 -41.53 -31.12 -11.43
CA LEU A 81 -40.21 -30.68 -10.98
C LEU A 81 -40.29 -30.11 -9.55
N SER A 82 -39.64 -30.82 -8.61
CA SER A 82 -39.55 -30.48 -7.18
C SER A 82 -38.16 -30.01 -6.75
N GLU A 83 -37.11 -30.43 -7.45
CA GLU A 83 -35.70 -30.14 -7.16
C GLU A 83 -35.02 -29.46 -8.35
N SER A 84 -33.77 -29.03 -8.19
CA SER A 84 -32.98 -28.50 -9.29
C SER A 84 -32.57 -29.59 -10.27
N VAL A 85 -32.55 -29.25 -11.56
CA VAL A 85 -32.03 -30.10 -12.64
C VAL A 85 -30.96 -29.35 -13.41
N LEU A 86 -29.93 -30.09 -13.84
CA LEU A 86 -28.79 -29.58 -14.61
C LEU A 86 -28.77 -30.19 -16.00
N SER A 87 -28.39 -29.39 -17.01
CA SER A 87 -28.10 -29.91 -18.35
C SER A 87 -26.77 -30.67 -18.39
N PRO A 88 -26.55 -31.50 -19.43
CA PRO A 88 -25.20 -31.90 -19.81
C PRO A 88 -24.28 -30.66 -20.00
N PRO A 89 -22.98 -30.79 -19.74
CA PRO A 89 -22.05 -29.68 -19.89
C PRO A 89 -21.85 -29.31 -21.38
N CYS A 90 -21.91 -28.02 -21.67
CA CYS A 90 -21.46 -27.41 -22.91
C CYS A 90 -20.10 -26.76 -22.64
N PHE A 91 -19.07 -27.11 -23.42
CA PHE A 91 -17.75 -26.54 -23.23
C PHE A 91 -17.59 -25.22 -24.01
N VAL A 92 -17.17 -24.18 -23.30
CA VAL A 92 -16.82 -22.85 -23.81
C VAL A 92 -15.58 -22.40 -23.04
N ARG A 93 -14.52 -22.01 -23.74
CA ARG A 93 -13.18 -21.75 -23.17
C ARG A 93 -12.67 -22.89 -22.27
N ASN A 94 -12.99 -24.15 -22.63
CA ASN A 94 -12.65 -25.37 -21.88
C ASN A 94 -13.15 -25.41 -20.43
N LEU A 95 -14.14 -24.58 -20.10
CA LEU A 95 -14.90 -24.71 -18.87
C LEU A 95 -16.24 -25.37 -19.17
N PRO A 96 -16.73 -26.27 -18.29
CA PRO A 96 -18.04 -26.88 -18.46
C PRO A 96 -19.14 -25.90 -18.00
N TRP A 97 -20.03 -25.54 -18.93
CA TRP A 97 -21.21 -24.70 -18.68
C TRP A 97 -22.48 -25.55 -18.66
N LYS A 98 -23.34 -25.38 -17.66
CA LYS A 98 -24.60 -26.13 -17.50
C LYS A 98 -25.77 -25.19 -17.27
N ILE A 99 -26.92 -25.50 -17.88
CA ILE A 99 -28.20 -24.86 -17.57
C ILE A 99 -28.74 -25.48 -16.27
N MET A 100 -29.03 -24.64 -15.27
CA MET A 100 -29.66 -25.05 -14.02
C MET A 100 -31.08 -24.49 -13.95
N VAL A 101 -32.07 -25.38 -13.83
CA VAL A 101 -33.48 -25.01 -13.71
C VAL A 101 -34.03 -25.56 -12.40
N MET A 102 -34.78 -24.75 -11.65
CA MET A 102 -35.37 -25.18 -10.38
C MET A 102 -36.67 -24.44 -10.06
N PRO A 103 -37.57 -25.06 -9.29
CA PRO A 103 -38.72 -24.35 -8.74
C PRO A 103 -38.29 -23.39 -7.62
N ARG A 104 -38.82 -22.18 -7.60
CA ARG A 104 -38.63 -21.20 -6.52
C ARG A 104 -39.98 -20.81 -5.92
N LEU A 105 -40.00 -20.61 -4.61
CA LEU A 105 -41.17 -20.18 -3.84
C LEU A 105 -40.95 -18.74 -3.37
N TYR A 106 -41.99 -17.91 -3.42
CA TYR A 106 -41.90 -16.56 -2.87
C TYR A 106 -41.87 -16.62 -1.33
N PRO A 107 -40.89 -15.97 -0.66
CA PRO A 107 -40.79 -15.98 0.80
C PRO A 107 -42.08 -15.53 1.50
N ASP A 108 -42.74 -14.51 0.94
CA ASP A 108 -43.96 -13.91 1.52
C ASP A 108 -45.27 -14.54 1.03
N ARG A 109 -45.21 -15.43 0.04
CA ARG A 109 -46.39 -16.06 -0.59
C ARG A 109 -46.09 -17.50 -0.97
N PRO A 110 -46.16 -18.47 -0.03
CA PRO A 110 -45.82 -19.87 -0.28
C PRO A 110 -46.69 -20.55 -1.35
N HIS A 111 -47.83 -19.97 -1.72
CA HIS A 111 -48.68 -20.46 -2.81
C HIS A 111 -48.27 -19.99 -4.21
N GLN A 112 -47.34 -19.04 -4.33
CA GLN A 112 -46.81 -18.60 -5.62
C GLN A 112 -45.49 -19.30 -5.89
N LYS A 113 -45.43 -19.98 -7.04
CA LYS A 113 -44.25 -20.69 -7.55
C LYS A 113 -43.71 -19.92 -8.76
N SER A 114 -42.40 -19.85 -8.91
CA SER A 114 -41.69 -19.27 -10.05
C SER A 114 -40.65 -20.27 -10.57
N VAL A 115 -40.22 -20.07 -11.81
CA VAL A 115 -39.12 -20.82 -12.41
C VAL A 115 -37.82 -20.07 -12.14
N GLY A 116 -36.90 -20.71 -11.43
CA GLY A 116 -35.52 -20.28 -11.30
C GLY A 116 -34.71 -20.82 -12.47
N PHE A 117 -33.98 -19.94 -13.17
CA PHE A 117 -33.16 -20.27 -14.33
C PHE A 117 -31.78 -19.63 -14.16
N PHE A 118 -30.76 -20.46 -14.03
CA PHE A 118 -29.38 -20.10 -13.79
C PHE A 118 -28.45 -20.77 -14.79
N LEU A 119 -27.31 -20.14 -15.03
CA LEU A 119 -26.18 -20.70 -15.76
C LEU A 119 -25.09 -21.04 -14.74
N GLN A 120 -24.60 -22.27 -14.76
CA GLN A 120 -23.52 -22.74 -13.89
C GLN A 120 -22.25 -22.97 -14.71
N CYS A 121 -21.09 -22.60 -14.16
CA CYS A 121 -19.78 -22.75 -14.78
C CYS A 121 -18.81 -23.45 -13.82
N ASN A 122 -18.16 -24.52 -14.27
CA ASN A 122 -17.02 -25.17 -13.59
C ASN A 122 -17.21 -25.44 -12.08
N ALA A 123 -18.43 -25.79 -11.65
CA ALA A 123 -18.77 -26.04 -10.25
C ALA A 123 -18.10 -27.30 -9.65
N GLU A 124 -17.57 -28.19 -10.50
CA GLU A 124 -16.90 -29.44 -10.11
C GLU A 124 -15.39 -29.27 -9.88
N SER A 125 -14.84 -28.07 -10.09
CA SER A 125 -13.40 -27.82 -9.93
C SER A 125 -12.97 -27.68 -8.48
N ASP A 126 -11.97 -28.47 -8.06
CA ASP A 126 -11.29 -28.34 -6.75
C ASP A 126 -10.43 -27.07 -6.63
N SER A 127 -10.10 -26.42 -7.75
CA SER A 127 -9.34 -25.16 -7.75
C SER A 127 -10.17 -24.02 -7.15
N THR A 128 -9.64 -23.35 -6.13
CA THR A 128 -10.25 -22.15 -5.55
C THR A 128 -9.85 -20.86 -6.27
N SER A 129 -8.88 -20.94 -7.19
CA SER A 129 -8.29 -19.77 -7.86
C SER A 129 -8.87 -19.47 -9.24
N TRP A 130 -9.75 -20.32 -9.78
CA TRP A 130 -10.26 -20.09 -11.13
C TRP A 130 -11.31 -18.98 -11.17
N SER A 131 -11.30 -18.20 -12.24
CA SER A 131 -12.34 -17.23 -12.55
C SER A 131 -12.55 -17.09 -14.06
N CYS A 132 -13.79 -16.81 -14.46
CA CYS A 132 -14.18 -16.61 -15.84
C CYS A 132 -15.30 -15.59 -15.91
N HIS A 133 -15.06 -14.45 -16.54
CA HIS A 133 -16.13 -13.51 -16.84
C HIS A 133 -16.91 -13.99 -18.08
N ALA A 134 -18.24 -13.91 -18.05
CA ALA A 134 -19.07 -14.28 -19.18
C ALA A 134 -20.36 -13.47 -19.24
N GLN A 135 -20.85 -13.27 -20.46
CA GLN A 135 -22.17 -12.74 -20.75
C GLN A 135 -23.03 -13.85 -21.30
N ALA A 136 -24.29 -13.92 -20.88
CA ALA A 136 -25.20 -14.92 -21.38
C ALA A 136 -26.63 -14.39 -21.58
N VAL A 137 -27.32 -14.92 -22.58
CA VAL A 137 -28.75 -14.72 -22.82
C VAL A 137 -29.46 -16.02 -22.45
N LEU A 138 -30.28 -15.97 -21.40
CA LEU A 138 -31.12 -17.06 -20.95
C LEU A 138 -32.49 -16.89 -21.62
N LYS A 139 -32.99 -17.90 -22.33
CA LYS A 139 -34.25 -17.87 -23.09
C LYS A 139 -35.10 -19.10 -22.77
N ILE A 140 -36.40 -18.91 -22.53
CA ILE A 140 -37.39 -19.99 -22.53
C ILE A 140 -38.10 -19.95 -23.87
N ILE A 141 -38.04 -21.05 -24.61
CA ILE A 141 -38.58 -21.15 -25.97
C ILE A 141 -40.10 -21.29 -25.92
N ASN A 142 -40.80 -20.53 -26.77
CA ASN A 142 -42.23 -20.67 -26.99
C ASN A 142 -42.48 -21.56 -28.23
N TYR A 143 -43.12 -22.71 -28.03
CA TYR A 143 -43.34 -23.72 -29.09
C TYR A 143 -44.33 -23.27 -30.17
N LYS A 144 -45.21 -22.30 -29.87
CA LYS A 144 -46.20 -21.80 -30.84
C LYS A 144 -45.64 -20.69 -31.74
N ASP A 145 -44.70 -19.91 -31.21
CA ASP A 145 -44.27 -18.65 -31.81
C ASP A 145 -42.92 -18.22 -31.19
N ASP A 146 -41.80 -18.44 -31.89
CA ASP A 146 -40.46 -18.15 -31.33
C ASP A 146 -40.25 -16.66 -31.04
N GLU A 147 -40.98 -15.75 -31.69
CA GLU A 147 -40.93 -14.31 -31.36
C GLU A 147 -41.52 -14.01 -29.98
N LYS A 148 -42.35 -14.91 -29.43
CA LYS A 148 -42.89 -14.84 -28.07
C LYS A 148 -42.05 -15.58 -27.03
N SER A 149 -40.91 -16.14 -27.42
CA SER A 149 -39.94 -16.68 -26.49
C SER A 149 -39.47 -15.59 -25.52
N PHE A 150 -39.33 -15.93 -24.25
CA PHE A 150 -38.97 -14.96 -23.22
C PHE A 150 -37.49 -15.07 -22.87
N SER A 151 -36.74 -13.97 -22.99
CA SER A 151 -35.30 -13.95 -22.74
C SER A 151 -34.88 -12.86 -21.77
N ARG A 152 -33.80 -13.10 -21.04
CA ARG A 152 -33.12 -12.13 -20.17
C ARG A 152 -31.62 -12.29 -20.29
N ARG A 153 -30.88 -11.20 -20.16
CA ARG A 153 -29.41 -11.19 -20.22
C ARG A 153 -28.80 -11.19 -18.82
N ILE A 154 -27.64 -11.83 -18.69
CA ILE A 154 -26.77 -11.78 -17.51
C ILE A 154 -25.34 -11.44 -17.94
N SER A 155 -24.58 -10.80 -17.05
CA SER A 155 -23.14 -10.58 -17.16
C SER A 155 -22.56 -10.84 -15.77
N HIS A 156 -21.64 -11.79 -15.64
CA HIS A 156 -21.16 -12.22 -14.32
C HIS A 156 -19.71 -12.69 -14.36
N LEU A 157 -18.99 -12.53 -13.24
CA LEU A 157 -17.70 -13.15 -13.01
C LEU A 157 -17.93 -14.47 -12.26
N PHE A 158 -17.82 -15.59 -12.96
CA PHE A 158 -17.94 -16.91 -12.36
C PHE A 158 -16.62 -17.29 -11.67
N PHE A 159 -16.70 -17.79 -10.44
CA PHE A 159 -15.56 -18.31 -9.67
C PHE A 159 -16.05 -19.33 -8.64
N HIS A 160 -15.15 -19.98 -7.91
CA HIS A 160 -15.50 -21.13 -7.07
C HIS A 160 -16.70 -20.91 -6.10
N LYS A 161 -16.88 -19.71 -5.51
CA LYS A 161 -18.02 -19.42 -4.60
C LYS A 161 -19.30 -19.02 -5.32
N GLU A 162 -19.18 -18.29 -6.43
CA GLU A 162 -20.31 -17.83 -7.26
C GLU A 162 -20.20 -18.47 -8.64
N ASN A 163 -20.30 -19.80 -8.65
CA ASN A 163 -20.15 -20.61 -9.86
C ASN A 163 -21.48 -20.76 -10.62
N ASP A 164 -22.59 -20.26 -10.08
CA ASP A 164 -23.87 -20.15 -10.76
C ASP A 164 -24.42 -18.72 -10.67
N TRP A 165 -25.09 -18.28 -11.75
CA TRP A 165 -25.70 -16.96 -11.80
C TRP A 165 -26.92 -16.94 -12.72
N GLY A 166 -27.95 -16.18 -12.34
CA GLY A 166 -29.21 -16.17 -13.06
C GLY A 166 -30.33 -15.51 -12.26
N PHE A 167 -31.56 -15.97 -12.50
CA PHE A 167 -32.74 -15.37 -11.90
C PHE A 167 -33.52 -16.40 -11.10
N SER A 168 -33.71 -16.14 -9.80
CA SER A 168 -34.62 -16.93 -8.95
C SER A 168 -36.07 -16.83 -9.44
N ASN A 169 -36.48 -15.65 -9.93
CA ASN A 169 -37.82 -15.43 -10.49
C ASN A 169 -37.68 -15.06 -11.98
N PHE A 170 -37.43 -16.06 -12.82
CA PHE A 170 -37.30 -15.85 -14.27
C PHE A 170 -38.66 -15.61 -14.92
N MET A 171 -39.63 -16.50 -14.67
CA MET A 171 -41.02 -16.40 -15.10
C MET A 171 -41.94 -17.04 -14.05
N ALA A 172 -43.19 -16.59 -13.93
CA ALA A 172 -44.16 -17.20 -13.02
C ALA A 172 -44.46 -18.64 -13.46
N TRP A 173 -44.53 -19.56 -12.51
CA TRP A 173 -44.75 -20.98 -12.81
C TRP A 173 -46.05 -21.19 -13.58
N SER A 174 -47.12 -20.48 -13.18
CA SER A 174 -48.42 -20.51 -13.83
C SER A 174 -48.40 -20.05 -15.28
N GLU A 175 -47.49 -19.13 -15.66
CA GLU A 175 -47.37 -18.66 -17.04
C GLU A 175 -46.64 -19.68 -17.92
N VAL A 176 -45.62 -20.34 -17.37
CA VAL A 176 -44.88 -21.41 -18.09
C VAL A 176 -45.77 -22.63 -18.29
N THR A 177 -46.55 -23.01 -17.27
CA THR A 177 -47.40 -24.22 -17.32
C THR A 177 -48.75 -24.02 -18.00
N ASP A 178 -49.09 -22.80 -18.42
CA ASP A 178 -50.33 -22.52 -19.15
C ASP A 178 -50.16 -22.94 -20.63
N PRO A 179 -50.87 -23.98 -21.10
CA PRO A 179 -50.77 -24.43 -22.49
C PRO A 179 -51.21 -23.36 -23.50
N GLU A 180 -52.00 -22.37 -23.09
CA GLU A 180 -52.39 -21.27 -23.98
C GLU A 180 -51.21 -20.35 -24.29
N LYS A 181 -50.31 -20.11 -23.32
CA LYS A 181 -49.12 -19.25 -23.45
C LYS A 181 -48.06 -19.81 -24.38
N GLY A 182 -47.96 -21.13 -24.52
CA GLY A 182 -47.09 -21.80 -25.50
C GLY A 182 -45.67 -22.14 -25.02
N PHE A 183 -45.34 -21.97 -23.74
CA PHE A 183 -44.03 -22.34 -23.18
C PHE A 183 -43.92 -23.83 -22.80
N ILE A 184 -45.05 -24.53 -22.69
CA ILE A 184 -45.11 -25.96 -22.37
C ILE A 184 -45.83 -26.73 -23.47
N GLU A 185 -45.22 -27.83 -23.92
CA GLU A 185 -45.79 -28.78 -24.88
C GLU A 185 -45.53 -30.19 -24.34
N GLU A 186 -46.57 -31.05 -24.26
CA GLU A 186 -46.46 -32.43 -23.74
C GLU A 186 -45.73 -32.55 -22.37
N ASP A 187 -45.95 -31.58 -21.47
CA ASP A 187 -45.27 -31.49 -20.17
C ASP A 187 -43.74 -31.30 -20.27
N LYS A 188 -43.26 -30.69 -21.37
CA LYS A 188 -41.85 -30.35 -21.63
C LYS A 188 -41.66 -28.84 -21.82
N VAL A 189 -40.59 -28.30 -21.26
CA VAL A 189 -40.18 -26.89 -21.41
C VAL A 189 -38.72 -26.84 -21.85
N THR A 190 -38.43 -26.05 -22.89
CA THR A 190 -37.06 -25.94 -23.44
C THR A 190 -36.43 -24.61 -23.04
N PHE A 191 -35.26 -24.72 -22.40
CA PHE A 191 -34.42 -23.62 -21.96
C PHE A 191 -33.22 -23.51 -22.90
N GLU A 192 -32.91 -22.32 -23.37
CA GLU A 192 -31.77 -22.03 -24.24
C GLU A 192 -30.85 -21.02 -23.56
N VAL A 193 -29.55 -21.24 -23.67
CA VAL A 193 -28.52 -20.28 -23.27
C VAL A 193 -27.60 -20.03 -24.43
N TYR A 194 -27.44 -18.76 -24.80
CA TYR A 194 -26.27 -18.26 -25.53
C TYR A 194 -25.28 -17.72 -24.50
N VAL A 195 -24.05 -18.23 -24.45
CA VAL A 195 -22.99 -17.75 -23.56
C VAL A 195 -21.80 -17.31 -24.39
N GLN A 196 -21.19 -16.19 -24.01
CA GLN A 196 -19.90 -15.69 -24.50
C GLN A 196 -18.99 -15.49 -23.30
N ALA A 197 -17.87 -16.20 -23.26
CA ALA A 197 -16.97 -16.27 -22.12
C ALA A 197 -15.55 -15.79 -22.45
N ASP A 198 -14.98 -15.04 -21.52
CA ASP A 198 -13.57 -14.63 -21.55
C ASP A 198 -12.66 -15.82 -21.24
N ALA A 199 -11.38 -15.75 -21.62
CA ALA A 199 -10.43 -16.78 -21.25
C ALA A 199 -10.28 -16.86 -19.72
N PRO A 200 -10.32 -18.06 -19.12
CA PRO A 200 -10.34 -18.19 -17.68
C PRO A 200 -8.95 -18.01 -17.07
N HIS A 201 -8.91 -17.42 -15.89
CA HIS A 201 -7.70 -17.32 -15.07
C HIS A 201 -7.67 -18.48 -14.06
N GLY A 202 -6.48 -18.87 -13.58
CA GLY A 202 -6.33 -19.82 -12.47
C GLY A 202 -6.69 -21.28 -12.76
N VAL A 203 -6.95 -21.63 -14.02
CA VAL A 203 -7.09 -22.99 -14.56
C VAL A 203 -5.94 -23.29 -15.50
N ALA A 204 -5.75 -24.56 -15.88
CA ALA A 204 -4.74 -24.97 -16.86
C ALA A 204 -5.08 -24.48 -18.29
N TRP A 205 -5.04 -23.17 -18.50
CA TRP A 205 -5.13 -22.53 -19.80
C TRP A 205 -3.75 -22.54 -20.46
N ASP A 206 -3.58 -23.42 -21.45
CA ASP A 206 -2.35 -23.48 -22.24
C ASP A 206 -2.35 -22.39 -23.33
N SER A 207 -2.01 -21.16 -22.96
CA SER A 207 -1.92 -20.02 -23.87
C SER A 207 -1.16 -20.34 -25.17
N LYS A 208 -0.09 -21.14 -25.09
CA LYS A 208 0.79 -21.44 -26.23
C LYS A 208 0.12 -22.37 -27.22
N LYS A 209 -0.57 -23.41 -26.73
CA LYS A 209 -1.33 -24.32 -27.60
C LYS A 209 -2.42 -23.58 -28.39
N HIS A 210 -3.09 -22.60 -27.77
CA HIS A 210 -4.22 -21.89 -28.40
C HIS A 210 -3.83 -20.74 -29.31
N THR A 211 -2.74 -20.04 -28.99
CA THR A 211 -2.39 -18.77 -29.65
C THR A 211 -1.03 -18.80 -30.34
N GLY A 212 -0.19 -19.78 -30.02
CA GLY A 212 1.22 -19.82 -30.37
C GLY A 212 2.13 -19.01 -29.44
N TYR A 213 1.58 -18.32 -28.44
CA TYR A 213 2.31 -17.39 -27.57
C TYR A 213 2.04 -17.64 -26.08
N VAL A 214 2.94 -17.17 -25.22
CA VAL A 214 2.83 -17.26 -23.76
C VAL A 214 2.70 -15.90 -23.10
N GLY A 215 2.05 -15.89 -21.94
CA GLY A 215 1.91 -14.70 -21.10
C GLY A 215 3.10 -14.44 -20.18
N LEU A 216 3.00 -13.40 -19.37
CA LEU A 216 3.94 -12.99 -18.34
C LEU A 216 3.25 -13.06 -16.97
N LYS A 217 3.93 -13.60 -15.95
CA LYS A 217 3.39 -13.66 -14.59
C LYS A 217 3.30 -12.25 -14.01
N ASN A 218 2.13 -11.92 -13.47
CA ASN A 218 1.96 -10.70 -12.67
C ASN A 218 2.62 -10.87 -11.28
N GLN A 219 3.42 -9.89 -10.86
CA GLN A 219 4.07 -9.87 -9.54
C GLN A 219 3.26 -9.10 -8.48
N GLY A 220 2.09 -8.58 -8.83
CA GLY A 220 1.25 -7.74 -7.99
C GLY A 220 0.57 -6.66 -8.84
N ALA A 221 1.31 -5.60 -9.16
CA ALA A 221 0.84 -4.47 -9.96
C ALA A 221 1.65 -4.26 -11.25
N THR A 222 2.29 -5.30 -11.78
CA THR A 222 3.26 -5.19 -12.90
C THR A 222 2.65 -5.31 -14.30
N CYS A 223 1.32 -5.20 -14.44
CA CYS A 223 0.62 -5.41 -15.70
C CYS A 223 1.01 -4.39 -16.80
N TYR A 224 1.35 -3.15 -16.45
CA TYR A 224 1.87 -2.15 -17.40
C TYR A 224 3.21 -2.58 -18.00
N MET A 225 4.10 -3.15 -17.17
CA MET A 225 5.38 -3.70 -17.60
C MET A 225 5.16 -4.94 -18.48
N ASN A 226 4.22 -5.82 -18.12
CA ASN A 226 3.89 -7.00 -18.92
C ASN A 226 3.38 -6.60 -20.32
N SER A 227 2.47 -5.62 -20.38
CA SER A 227 1.92 -5.07 -21.63
C SER A 227 3.01 -4.48 -22.53
N LEU A 228 3.93 -3.70 -21.95
CA LEU A 228 5.07 -3.15 -22.67
C LEU A 228 6.06 -4.23 -23.14
N LEU A 229 6.38 -5.21 -22.30
CA LEU A 229 7.32 -6.28 -22.65
C LEU A 229 6.83 -7.11 -23.83
N GLN A 230 5.54 -7.46 -23.87
CA GLN A 230 4.93 -8.13 -25.02
C GLN A 230 5.03 -7.26 -26.28
N THR A 231 4.74 -5.96 -26.16
CA THR A 231 4.83 -5.00 -27.27
C THR A 231 6.25 -4.91 -27.85
N LEU A 232 7.26 -4.80 -27.00
CA LEU A 232 8.67 -4.77 -27.41
C LEU A 232 9.15 -6.13 -27.96
N PHE A 233 8.69 -7.25 -27.38
CA PHE A 233 9.04 -8.60 -27.81
C PHE A 233 8.59 -8.87 -29.26
N PHE A 234 7.37 -8.45 -29.62
CA PHE A 234 6.84 -8.58 -30.98
C PHE A 234 7.35 -7.50 -31.95
N THR A 235 8.21 -6.60 -31.51
CA THR A 235 9.01 -5.76 -32.41
C THR A 235 10.26 -6.56 -32.81
N ASN A 236 10.10 -7.50 -33.75
CA ASN A 236 11.09 -8.56 -33.99
C ASN A 236 12.51 -8.05 -34.30
N GLN A 237 12.65 -6.95 -35.03
CA GLN A 237 13.94 -6.31 -35.29
C GLN A 237 14.62 -5.83 -34.00
N LEU A 238 13.87 -5.28 -33.04
CA LEU A 238 14.37 -4.92 -31.71
C LEU A 238 14.79 -6.17 -30.93
N ARG A 239 13.95 -7.22 -30.92
CA ARG A 239 14.24 -8.48 -30.22
C ARG A 239 15.56 -9.11 -30.71
N LYS A 240 15.79 -9.17 -32.02
CA LYS A 240 17.06 -9.66 -32.59
C LYS A 240 18.25 -8.83 -32.12
N ALA A 241 18.10 -7.51 -32.05
CA ALA A 241 19.16 -6.64 -31.55
C ALA A 241 19.45 -6.85 -30.05
N VAL A 242 18.40 -7.04 -29.23
CA VAL A 242 18.54 -7.35 -27.80
C VAL A 242 19.30 -8.67 -27.59
N TYR A 243 19.00 -9.71 -28.36
CA TYR A 243 19.75 -10.98 -28.27
C TYR A 243 21.24 -10.84 -28.60
N MET A 244 21.62 -9.89 -29.45
CA MET A 244 23.01 -9.66 -29.88
C MET A 244 23.79 -8.71 -28.97
N MET A 245 23.19 -8.22 -27.87
CA MET A 245 23.91 -7.39 -26.90
C MET A 245 24.93 -8.23 -26.09
N PRO A 246 26.17 -7.74 -25.92
CA PRO A 246 27.19 -8.44 -25.15
C PRO A 246 26.87 -8.34 -23.65
N THR A 247 26.48 -9.47 -23.05
CA THR A 247 26.08 -9.55 -21.63
C THR A 247 26.85 -10.63 -20.88
N GLU A 248 27.90 -11.21 -21.45
CA GLU A 248 28.63 -12.35 -20.88
C GLU A 248 29.24 -12.05 -19.50
N GLY A 249 29.73 -10.82 -19.30
CA GLY A 249 30.32 -10.35 -18.04
C GLY A 249 29.35 -9.63 -17.09
N ASP A 250 28.09 -9.49 -17.47
CA ASP A 250 27.10 -8.75 -16.69
C ASP A 250 26.61 -9.52 -15.46
N ASP A 251 26.31 -8.82 -14.36
CA ASP A 251 25.71 -9.40 -13.16
C ASP A 251 24.27 -9.89 -13.42
N SER A 252 23.98 -11.14 -13.05
CA SER A 252 22.68 -11.81 -13.29
C SER A 252 21.49 -11.09 -12.63
N SER A 253 21.72 -10.34 -11.55
CA SER A 253 20.71 -9.67 -10.73
C SER A 253 20.59 -8.17 -10.98
N LYS A 254 21.62 -7.52 -11.53
CA LYS A 254 21.66 -6.07 -11.75
C LYS A 254 21.64 -5.64 -13.23
N SER A 255 21.86 -6.55 -14.17
CA SER A 255 21.87 -6.20 -15.60
C SER A 255 20.48 -6.21 -16.21
N VAL A 256 20.01 -5.01 -16.59
CA VAL A 256 18.75 -4.81 -17.33
C VAL A 256 18.78 -5.48 -18.71
N PRO A 257 19.83 -5.33 -19.56
CA PRO A 257 19.90 -6.02 -20.85
C PRO A 257 19.82 -7.54 -20.72
N LEU A 258 20.56 -8.14 -19.77
CA LEU A 258 20.54 -9.58 -19.54
C LEU A 258 19.18 -10.04 -19.04
N ALA A 259 18.53 -9.26 -18.17
CA ALA A 259 17.19 -9.56 -17.72
C ALA A 259 16.16 -9.49 -18.85
N LEU A 260 16.29 -8.53 -19.77
CA LEU A 260 15.43 -8.42 -20.95
C LEU A 260 15.67 -9.58 -21.93
N GLN A 261 16.93 -9.95 -22.18
CA GLN A 261 17.31 -11.14 -22.95
C GLN A 261 16.69 -12.40 -22.38
N ARG A 262 16.72 -12.58 -21.05
CA ARG A 262 16.10 -13.72 -20.36
C ARG A 262 14.59 -13.75 -20.58
N VAL A 263 13.91 -12.62 -20.42
CA VAL A 263 12.46 -12.52 -20.65
C VAL A 263 12.12 -12.83 -22.10
N PHE A 264 12.84 -12.25 -23.07
CA PHE A 264 12.59 -12.51 -24.49
C PHE A 264 12.87 -13.97 -24.88
N TYR A 265 13.96 -14.55 -24.37
CA TYR A 265 14.29 -15.94 -24.58
C TYR A 265 13.18 -16.86 -24.03
N GLU A 266 12.70 -16.61 -22.82
CA GLU A 266 11.61 -17.40 -22.25
C GLU A 266 10.28 -17.18 -22.96
N LEU A 267 9.96 -15.97 -23.42
CA LEU A 267 8.74 -15.69 -24.20
C LEU A 267 8.73 -16.46 -25.54
N GLN A 268 9.90 -16.71 -26.13
CA GLN A 268 10.02 -17.48 -27.36
C GLN A 268 9.95 -19.00 -27.14
N HIS A 269 10.53 -19.51 -26.05
CA HIS A 269 10.73 -20.96 -25.87
C HIS A 269 9.83 -21.61 -24.81
N SER A 270 9.47 -20.90 -23.74
CA SER A 270 8.67 -21.45 -22.65
C SER A 270 7.27 -21.82 -23.12
N ASP A 271 6.69 -22.86 -22.53
CA ASP A 271 5.25 -23.18 -22.63
C ASP A 271 4.46 -22.66 -21.43
N LYS A 272 5.16 -22.11 -20.43
CA LYS A 272 4.60 -21.57 -19.19
C LYS A 272 4.74 -20.05 -19.15
N PRO A 273 3.85 -19.34 -18.45
CA PRO A 273 3.97 -17.89 -18.24
C PRO A 273 5.34 -17.50 -17.68
N VAL A 274 5.94 -16.48 -18.29
CA VAL A 274 7.32 -16.07 -18.05
C VAL A 274 7.42 -15.18 -16.82
N GLY A 275 8.43 -15.39 -15.97
CA GLY A 275 8.62 -14.59 -14.75
C GLY A 275 9.45 -13.33 -15.01
N THR A 276 9.00 -12.18 -14.50
CA THR A 276 9.71 -10.89 -14.64
C THR A 276 10.50 -10.46 -13.39
N LYS A 277 10.64 -11.34 -12.38
CA LYS A 277 11.27 -11.02 -11.07
C LYS A 277 12.72 -10.54 -11.17
N LYS A 278 13.52 -11.12 -12.07
CA LYS A 278 14.91 -10.68 -12.28
C LYS A 278 14.99 -9.35 -13.02
N LEU A 279 13.98 -9.01 -13.82
CA LEU A 279 13.92 -7.72 -14.52
C LEU A 279 13.60 -6.58 -13.54
N THR A 280 12.59 -6.73 -12.69
CA THR A 280 12.29 -5.74 -11.65
C THR A 280 13.48 -5.55 -10.70
N LYS A 281 14.11 -6.65 -10.26
CA LYS A 281 15.34 -6.58 -9.46
C LYS A 281 16.49 -5.84 -10.16
N SER A 282 16.62 -5.97 -11.48
CA SER A 282 17.67 -5.27 -12.25
C SER A 282 17.47 -3.76 -12.34
N PHE A 283 16.24 -3.26 -12.16
CA PHE A 283 15.95 -1.82 -12.02
C PHE A 283 16.23 -1.29 -10.61
N GLY A 284 16.57 -2.16 -9.65
CA GLY A 284 16.69 -1.80 -8.24
C GLY A 284 15.36 -1.72 -7.50
N TRP A 285 14.28 -2.25 -8.09
CA TRP A 285 12.97 -2.30 -7.44
C TRP A 285 12.93 -3.41 -6.38
N GLU A 286 12.52 -3.03 -5.18
CA GLU A 286 12.23 -3.96 -4.09
C GLU A 286 10.81 -4.54 -4.25
N THR A 287 10.46 -5.48 -3.38
CA THR A 287 9.15 -6.16 -3.44
C THR A 287 7.98 -5.16 -3.33
N LEU A 288 8.15 -4.06 -2.58
CA LEU A 288 7.10 -3.04 -2.42
C LEU A 288 6.85 -2.25 -3.71
N ASP A 289 7.91 -1.95 -4.47
CA ASP A 289 7.80 -1.24 -5.75
C ASP A 289 7.03 -2.05 -6.79
N SER A 290 7.06 -3.39 -6.71
CA SER A 290 6.28 -4.27 -7.60
C SER A 290 4.75 -4.17 -7.38
N PHE A 291 4.31 -3.54 -6.29
CA PHE A 291 2.91 -3.20 -6.03
C PHE A 291 2.56 -1.74 -6.41
N MET A 292 3.53 -0.93 -6.83
CA MET A 292 3.30 0.42 -7.33
C MET A 292 2.93 0.40 -8.82
N GLN A 293 1.89 1.16 -9.17
CA GLN A 293 1.52 1.38 -10.56
C GLN A 293 2.36 2.53 -11.12
N HIS A 294 2.94 2.33 -12.30
CA HIS A 294 3.71 3.33 -13.02
C HIS A 294 3.07 3.60 -14.39
N ASP A 295 3.37 4.76 -14.96
CA ASP A 295 2.98 5.08 -16.33
C ASP A 295 3.78 4.21 -17.32
N VAL A 296 3.09 3.52 -18.23
CA VAL A 296 3.73 2.65 -19.22
C VAL A 296 4.64 3.43 -20.18
N GLN A 297 4.35 4.71 -20.45
CA GLN A 297 5.20 5.54 -21.29
C GLN A 297 6.51 5.91 -20.59
N GLU A 298 6.46 6.21 -19.29
CA GLU A 298 7.66 6.47 -18.48
C GLU A 298 8.56 5.22 -18.47
N LEU A 299 7.99 4.05 -18.21
CA LEU A 299 8.73 2.79 -18.24
C LEU A 299 9.32 2.51 -19.64
N CYS A 300 8.57 2.77 -20.71
CA CYS A 300 9.03 2.59 -22.09
C CYS A 300 10.28 3.43 -22.35
N ARG A 301 10.26 4.72 -21.98
CA ARG A 301 11.42 5.61 -22.12
C ARG A 301 12.60 5.15 -21.28
N VAL A 302 12.39 4.83 -20.01
CA VAL A 302 13.46 4.35 -19.11
C VAL A 302 14.11 3.08 -19.67
N LEU A 303 13.32 2.12 -20.15
CA LEU A 303 13.83 0.87 -20.70
C LEU A 303 14.54 1.08 -22.03
N LEU A 304 13.95 1.81 -22.97
CA LEU A 304 14.55 2.07 -24.29
C LEU A 304 15.83 2.91 -24.18
N ASP A 305 15.87 3.92 -23.32
CA ASP A 305 17.06 4.74 -23.08
C ASP A 305 18.18 3.90 -22.42
N ASN A 306 17.83 3.00 -21.49
CA ASN A 306 18.80 2.08 -20.87
C ASN A 306 19.40 1.14 -21.91
N VAL A 307 18.55 0.52 -22.73
CA VAL A 307 18.96 -0.41 -23.79
C VAL A 307 19.77 0.33 -24.88
N GLU A 308 19.35 1.52 -25.31
CA GLU A 308 20.08 2.34 -26.29
C GLU A 308 21.49 2.65 -25.79
N ASN A 309 21.62 3.09 -24.52
CA ASN A 309 22.93 3.38 -23.93
C ASN A 309 23.82 2.14 -23.83
N LYS A 310 23.24 0.97 -23.55
CA LYS A 310 23.96 -0.30 -23.48
C LYS A 310 24.33 -0.88 -24.85
N MET A 311 23.65 -0.46 -25.92
CA MET A 311 24.00 -0.83 -27.29
C MET A 311 25.13 0.02 -27.89
N LYS A 312 25.48 1.18 -27.31
CA LYS A 312 26.58 2.02 -27.78
C LYS A 312 27.91 1.26 -27.73
N GLY A 313 28.67 1.29 -28.83
CA GLY A 313 29.93 0.54 -28.98
C GLY A 313 29.77 -0.94 -29.30
N THR A 314 28.55 -1.42 -29.59
CA THR A 314 28.27 -2.82 -29.96
C THR A 314 27.91 -2.94 -31.44
N CYS A 315 27.78 -4.18 -31.95
CA CYS A 315 27.37 -4.42 -33.35
C CYS A 315 25.92 -4.00 -33.67
N VAL A 316 25.11 -3.68 -32.65
CA VAL A 316 23.70 -3.26 -32.76
C VAL A 316 23.48 -1.82 -32.33
N GLU A 317 24.56 -1.02 -32.24
CA GLU A 317 24.48 0.41 -31.97
C GLU A 317 23.52 1.12 -32.94
N GLY A 318 22.70 2.03 -32.40
CA GLY A 318 21.76 2.81 -33.20
C GLY A 318 20.47 2.09 -33.59
N THR A 319 20.24 0.85 -33.11
CA THR A 319 18.98 0.14 -33.41
C THR A 319 17.75 0.86 -32.85
N ILE A 320 17.79 1.35 -31.60
CA ILE A 320 16.67 2.07 -30.99
C ILE A 320 16.34 3.35 -31.78
N PRO A 321 17.31 4.26 -32.08
CA PRO A 321 17.05 5.38 -32.97
C PRO A 321 16.50 5.00 -34.34
N LYS A 322 17.04 3.94 -34.96
CA LYS A 322 16.59 3.49 -36.29
C LYS A 322 15.11 3.09 -36.31
N LEU A 323 14.61 2.51 -35.23
CA LEU A 323 13.24 2.01 -35.14
C LEU A 323 12.22 3.06 -34.67
N PHE A 324 12.59 3.86 -33.66
CA PHE A 324 11.64 4.70 -32.92
C PHE A 324 11.85 6.21 -33.10
N ARG A 325 13.05 6.66 -33.53
CA ARG A 325 13.35 8.09 -33.58
C ARG A 325 12.74 8.73 -34.84
N GLY A 326 11.85 9.69 -34.63
CA GLY A 326 11.44 10.66 -35.63
C GLY A 326 12.09 12.02 -35.42
N LYS A 327 11.88 12.93 -36.38
CA LYS A 327 12.31 14.33 -36.32
C LYS A 327 11.12 15.25 -36.57
N MET A 328 10.95 16.26 -35.73
CA MET A 328 9.98 17.34 -35.92
C MET A 328 10.68 18.70 -35.90
N VAL A 329 10.03 19.73 -36.40
CA VAL A 329 10.54 21.10 -36.37
C VAL A 329 9.58 22.00 -35.62
N SER A 330 10.07 22.60 -34.55
CA SER A 330 9.40 23.67 -33.83
C SER A 330 9.80 25.00 -34.46
N TYR A 331 8.86 25.70 -35.11
CA TYR A 331 9.13 26.98 -35.76
C TYR A 331 8.40 28.12 -35.06
N ILE A 332 9.03 29.29 -35.03
CA ILE A 332 8.45 30.54 -34.53
C ILE A 332 8.68 31.62 -35.58
N GLN A 333 7.58 32.22 -36.07
CA GLN A 333 7.59 33.26 -37.09
C GLN A 333 6.99 34.54 -36.52
N CYS A 334 7.76 35.63 -36.45
CA CYS A 334 7.23 36.91 -36.01
C CYS A 334 6.27 37.51 -37.05
N LYS A 335 5.22 38.20 -36.59
CA LYS A 335 4.19 38.82 -37.45
C LYS A 335 4.60 40.19 -38.01
N HIS A 336 5.28 40.98 -37.19
CA HIS A 336 5.57 42.40 -37.48
C HIS A 336 7.04 42.68 -37.83
N VAL A 337 7.90 41.67 -37.70
CA VAL A 337 9.32 41.71 -38.07
C VAL A 337 9.69 40.45 -38.84
N ASP A 338 10.61 40.56 -39.78
CA ASP A 338 11.12 39.43 -40.55
C ASP A 338 12.15 38.64 -39.73
N TYR A 339 11.64 37.93 -38.72
CA TYR A 339 12.42 37.06 -37.84
C TYR A 339 11.77 35.69 -37.77
N ARG A 340 12.57 34.64 -38.02
CA ARG A 340 12.17 33.23 -37.95
C ARG A 340 13.17 32.45 -37.10
N SER A 341 12.67 31.67 -36.16
CA SER A 341 13.45 30.72 -35.39
C SER A 341 12.96 29.31 -35.70
N GLU A 342 13.87 28.36 -35.87
CA GLU A 342 13.56 26.95 -36.12
C GLU A 342 14.40 26.05 -35.22
N ARG A 343 13.80 24.95 -34.80
CA ARG A 343 14.44 23.95 -33.93
C ARG A 343 14.17 22.52 -34.40
N ILE A 344 15.29 21.83 -34.62
CA ILE A 344 15.58 20.41 -34.91
C ILE A 344 15.18 19.28 -33.93
N GLU A 345 13.91 18.92 -33.71
CA GLU A 345 13.53 18.10 -32.56
C GLU A 345 13.53 16.58 -32.80
N ASP A 346 14.28 15.78 -32.03
CA ASP A 346 14.15 14.31 -32.02
C ASP A 346 13.04 13.88 -31.04
N TYR A 347 12.20 12.92 -31.45
CA TYR A 347 11.16 12.32 -30.60
C TYR A 347 11.12 10.79 -30.78
N TYR A 348 10.68 10.06 -29.75
CA TYR A 348 10.56 8.59 -29.74
C TYR A 348 9.10 8.14 -29.53
N ASP A 349 8.25 9.05 -29.06
CA ASP A 349 6.82 8.93 -28.92
C ASP A 349 6.14 10.26 -29.30
N ILE A 350 4.84 10.24 -29.57
CA ILE A 350 4.01 11.43 -29.78
C ILE A 350 2.86 11.40 -28.78
N GLN A 351 2.70 12.50 -28.04
CA GLN A 351 1.63 12.70 -27.07
C GLN A 351 0.44 13.38 -27.75
N LEU A 352 -0.69 12.68 -27.82
CA LEU A 352 -1.90 13.18 -28.48
C LEU A 352 -2.95 13.62 -27.47
N SER A 353 -3.42 14.86 -27.62
CA SER A 353 -4.53 15.41 -26.81
C SER A 353 -5.84 14.67 -27.13
N ILE A 354 -6.56 14.23 -26.09
CA ILE A 354 -7.79 13.44 -26.22
C ILE A 354 -9.03 14.28 -25.94
N LYS A 355 -8.94 15.22 -24.98
CA LYS A 355 -10.10 15.99 -24.51
C LYS A 355 -10.69 16.81 -25.65
N GLY A 356 -11.97 16.56 -25.95
CA GLY A 356 -12.71 17.26 -27.01
C GLY A 356 -12.30 16.87 -28.44
N LYS A 357 -11.51 15.80 -28.62
CA LYS A 357 -11.14 15.25 -29.94
C LYS A 357 -11.85 13.92 -30.14
N LYS A 358 -12.40 13.68 -31.32
CA LYS A 358 -13.16 12.45 -31.64
C LYS A 358 -12.28 11.30 -32.08
N ASN A 359 -11.14 11.60 -32.71
CA ASN A 359 -10.26 10.60 -33.32
C ASN A 359 -8.82 11.08 -33.43
N ILE A 360 -7.91 10.18 -33.81
CA ILE A 360 -6.48 10.47 -34.01
C ILE A 360 -6.23 11.63 -34.97
N PHE A 361 -6.97 11.75 -36.07
CA PHE A 361 -6.75 12.82 -37.05
C PHE A 361 -6.99 14.20 -36.45
N GLU A 362 -8.08 14.38 -35.69
CA GLU A 362 -8.35 15.65 -34.98
C GLU A 362 -7.24 15.99 -33.97
N SER A 363 -6.68 14.99 -33.29
CA SER A 363 -5.55 15.20 -32.38
C SER A 363 -4.25 15.55 -33.10
N PHE A 364 -3.96 14.95 -34.26
CA PHE A 364 -2.79 15.34 -35.06
C PHE A 364 -2.94 16.75 -35.65
N ILE A 365 -4.14 17.13 -36.11
CA ILE A 365 -4.44 18.50 -36.56
C ILE A 365 -4.22 19.49 -35.41
N ASP A 366 -4.68 19.16 -34.19
CA ASP A 366 -4.44 19.96 -32.99
C ASP A 366 -2.95 20.07 -32.65
N TYR A 367 -2.21 18.96 -32.78
CA TYR A 367 -0.77 18.91 -32.52
C TYR A 367 0.05 19.82 -33.46
N VAL A 368 -0.32 19.87 -34.74
CA VAL A 368 0.35 20.73 -35.74
C VAL A 368 -0.31 22.11 -35.88
N ALA A 369 -1.34 22.41 -35.07
CA ALA A 369 -2.02 23.70 -35.12
C ALA A 369 -1.07 24.84 -34.73
N VAL A 370 -1.22 25.97 -35.41
CA VAL A 370 -0.39 27.14 -35.16
C VAL A 370 -0.89 27.87 -33.91
N GLU A 371 -0.08 27.86 -32.86
CA GLU A 371 -0.27 28.63 -31.63
C GLU A 371 0.04 30.11 -31.87
N GLN A 372 -0.81 30.98 -31.33
CA GLN A 372 -0.64 32.43 -31.43
C GLN A 372 0.05 32.95 -30.16
N LEU A 373 1.21 33.58 -30.33
CA LEU A 373 1.97 34.20 -29.24
C LEU A 373 1.62 35.69 -29.18
N ASP A 374 0.55 36.01 -28.47
CA ASP A 374 0.02 37.36 -28.26
C ASP A 374 -0.09 37.73 -26.77
N GLY A 375 -0.57 38.94 -26.49
CA GLY A 375 -0.78 39.42 -25.11
C GLY A 375 0.50 39.39 -24.27
N ASP A 376 0.42 38.71 -23.13
CA ASP A 376 1.56 38.51 -22.21
C ASP A 376 2.52 37.39 -22.65
N ASN A 377 2.11 36.59 -23.65
CA ASN A 377 2.87 35.45 -24.17
C ASN A 377 3.68 35.80 -25.43
N LYS A 378 4.00 37.08 -25.65
CA LYS A 378 4.81 37.53 -26.80
C LYS A 378 6.19 36.88 -26.82
N TYR A 379 6.68 36.58 -28.02
CA TYR A 379 7.97 35.93 -28.23
C TYR A 379 9.13 36.93 -28.11
N ASP A 380 10.13 36.60 -27.30
CA ASP A 380 11.38 37.38 -27.23
C ASP A 380 12.26 37.08 -28.45
N ALA A 381 12.17 37.94 -29.46
CA ALA A 381 12.93 37.83 -30.72
C ALA A 381 14.36 38.41 -30.62
N GLY A 382 14.93 38.46 -29.41
CA GLY A 382 16.30 38.93 -29.19
C GLY A 382 16.46 40.41 -29.51
N GLU A 383 17.08 40.74 -30.65
CA GLU A 383 17.32 42.13 -31.07
C GLU A 383 16.03 42.92 -31.30
N HIS A 384 14.92 42.25 -31.61
CA HIS A 384 13.61 42.89 -31.83
C HIS A 384 12.75 42.98 -30.56
N GLY A 385 13.22 42.47 -29.43
CA GLY A 385 12.46 42.40 -28.18
C GLY A 385 11.19 41.52 -28.28
N LEU A 386 10.20 41.79 -27.42
CA LEU A 386 8.94 41.05 -27.37
C LEU A 386 8.06 41.35 -28.60
N GLN A 387 7.86 40.35 -29.44
CA GLN A 387 7.08 40.43 -30.69
C GLN A 387 5.91 39.45 -30.66
N GLU A 388 4.82 39.83 -31.31
CA GLU A 388 3.75 38.89 -31.63
C GLU A 388 4.26 37.91 -32.68
N ALA A 389 4.10 36.62 -32.43
CA ALA A 389 4.63 35.57 -33.27
C ALA A 389 3.65 34.40 -33.40
N GLU A 390 3.90 33.56 -34.38
CA GLU A 390 3.19 32.31 -34.61
C GLU A 390 4.15 31.17 -34.32
N LYS A 391 3.78 30.28 -33.40
CA LYS A 391 4.52 29.08 -33.05
C LYS A 391 3.81 27.88 -33.63
N GLY A 392 4.52 26.99 -34.31
CA GLY A 392 3.93 25.75 -34.83
C GLY A 392 4.93 24.61 -34.83
N VAL A 393 4.40 23.40 -35.01
CA VAL A 393 5.18 22.16 -35.07
C VAL A 393 4.87 21.45 -36.39
N LYS A 394 5.90 20.91 -37.05
CA LYS A 394 5.75 20.08 -38.26
C LYS A 394 6.62 18.84 -38.16
N PHE A 395 6.15 17.72 -38.70
CA PHE A 395 6.97 16.51 -38.75
C PHE A 395 7.89 16.53 -39.98
N LEU A 396 9.18 16.28 -39.76
CA LEU A 396 10.17 16.10 -40.84
C LEU A 396 10.26 14.64 -41.25
N THR A 397 10.29 13.74 -40.27
CA THR A 397 10.34 12.29 -40.47
C THR A 397 9.46 11.60 -39.44
N LEU A 398 8.80 10.53 -39.88
CA LEU A 398 8.05 9.61 -39.01
C LEU A 398 8.80 8.26 -38.96
N PRO A 399 9.02 7.69 -37.77
CA PRO A 399 9.83 6.48 -37.57
C PRO A 399 9.15 5.19 -38.07
N PRO A 400 9.88 4.11 -38.36
CA PRO A 400 9.29 2.82 -38.73
C PRO A 400 8.28 2.28 -37.70
N VAL A 401 8.55 2.46 -36.40
CA VAL A 401 7.64 2.10 -35.31
C VAL A 401 7.22 3.38 -34.59
N LEU A 402 5.93 3.68 -34.63
CA LEU A 402 5.35 4.90 -34.11
C LEU A 402 4.59 4.59 -32.81
N HIS A 403 5.10 5.12 -31.70
CA HIS A 403 4.44 5.08 -30.39
C HIS A 403 3.59 6.33 -30.20
N LEU A 404 2.27 6.14 -30.05
CA LEU A 404 1.32 7.21 -29.78
C LEU A 404 0.78 7.06 -28.36
N GLN A 405 1.09 8.01 -27.48
CA GLN A 405 0.53 8.07 -26.14
C GLN A 405 -0.74 8.91 -26.17
N LEU A 406 -1.85 8.34 -25.74
CA LEU A 406 -3.13 9.04 -25.64
C LEU A 406 -3.19 9.72 -24.28
N MET A 407 -3.25 11.05 -24.25
CA MET A 407 -3.27 11.85 -23.02
C MET A 407 -4.61 11.72 -22.28
N ARG A 408 -4.87 10.52 -21.74
CA ARG A 408 -6.07 10.16 -20.99
C ARG A 408 -6.00 10.52 -19.51
N PHE A 409 -4.92 11.14 -19.03
CA PHE A 409 -4.86 11.65 -17.67
C PHE A 409 -4.67 13.16 -17.71
N MET A 410 -5.48 13.87 -16.93
CA MET A 410 -5.36 15.31 -16.79
C MET A 410 -5.59 15.71 -15.34
N TYR A 411 -4.91 16.76 -14.91
CA TYR A 411 -5.20 17.40 -13.63
C TYR A 411 -6.54 18.14 -13.73
N ASP A 412 -7.46 17.85 -12.81
CA ASP A 412 -8.71 18.58 -12.65
C ASP A 412 -8.60 19.58 -11.49
N PRO A 413 -8.53 20.90 -11.79
CA PRO A 413 -8.44 21.92 -10.74
C PRO A 413 -9.65 21.98 -9.80
N GLN A 414 -10.81 21.42 -10.18
CA GLN A 414 -11.99 21.43 -9.32
C GLN A 414 -11.91 20.39 -8.20
N THR A 415 -11.31 19.23 -8.48
CA THR A 415 -11.14 18.13 -7.52
C THR A 415 -9.74 18.07 -6.92
N ASP A 416 -8.80 18.88 -7.41
CA ASP A 416 -7.39 18.94 -6.97
C ASP A 416 -6.69 17.58 -7.06
N GLN A 417 -7.02 16.82 -8.10
CA GLN A 417 -6.48 15.48 -8.37
C GLN A 417 -6.37 15.22 -9.89
N ASN A 418 -5.55 14.24 -10.27
CA ASN A 418 -5.51 13.74 -11.65
C ASN A 418 -6.70 12.80 -11.91
N ILE A 419 -7.44 13.08 -12.97
CA ILE A 419 -8.59 12.28 -13.41
C ILE A 419 -8.28 11.58 -14.73
N LYS A 420 -8.88 10.40 -14.93
CA LYS A 420 -8.81 9.67 -16.20
C LYS A 420 -9.94 10.12 -17.13
N ILE A 421 -9.60 10.51 -18.35
CA ILE A 421 -10.49 10.87 -19.45
C ILE A 421 -10.94 9.59 -20.14
N ASN A 422 -12.21 9.23 -19.90
CA ASN A 422 -12.84 8.04 -20.50
C ASN A 422 -13.62 8.36 -21.77
N ASP A 423 -13.56 9.59 -22.28
CA ASP A 423 -14.21 10.03 -23.52
C ASP A 423 -13.91 9.09 -24.70
N ARG A 424 -14.89 8.95 -25.59
CA ARG A 424 -14.77 8.15 -26.82
C ARG A 424 -13.74 8.77 -27.76
N PHE A 425 -12.71 8.01 -28.10
CA PHE A 425 -11.61 8.42 -28.98
C PHE A 425 -11.27 7.30 -29.97
N GLU A 426 -11.50 7.55 -31.25
CA GLU A 426 -11.34 6.56 -32.32
C GLU A 426 -9.92 6.53 -32.88
N PHE A 427 -9.43 5.33 -33.17
CA PHE A 427 -8.13 5.11 -33.80
C PHE A 427 -8.25 4.03 -34.89
N PRO A 428 -7.82 4.32 -36.14
CA PRO A 428 -8.03 3.42 -37.26
C PRO A 428 -7.01 2.28 -37.30
N GLU A 429 -7.34 1.17 -37.97
CA GLU A 429 -6.34 0.12 -38.25
C GLU A 429 -5.25 0.62 -39.21
N GLN A 430 -5.63 1.43 -40.20
CA GLN A 430 -4.71 2.04 -41.16
C GLN A 430 -4.69 3.55 -40.95
N LEU A 431 -3.52 4.10 -40.66
CA LEU A 431 -3.32 5.50 -40.31
C LEU A 431 -2.45 6.19 -41.38
N PRO A 432 -3.05 6.91 -42.34
CA PRO A 432 -2.33 7.77 -43.27
C PRO A 432 -1.88 9.06 -42.56
N LEU A 433 -0.58 9.37 -42.59
CA LEU A 433 0.02 10.55 -41.94
C LEU A 433 0.77 11.49 -42.89
N ASP A 434 0.69 11.27 -44.22
CA ASP A 434 1.42 12.09 -45.21
C ASP A 434 1.08 13.58 -45.12
N GLU A 435 -0.15 13.93 -44.74
CA GLU A 435 -0.59 15.33 -44.62
C GLU A 435 0.12 16.11 -43.51
N PHE A 436 0.69 15.42 -42.51
CA PHE A 436 1.38 16.05 -41.37
C PHE A 436 2.89 16.19 -41.60
N LEU A 437 3.43 15.60 -42.68
CA LEU A 437 4.83 15.75 -43.07
C LEU A 437 5.07 17.06 -43.82
N GLN A 438 6.18 17.73 -43.53
CA GLN A 438 6.59 18.94 -44.27
C GLN A 438 6.89 18.64 -45.75
N LYS A 439 7.41 17.45 -46.04
CA LYS A 439 7.70 16.98 -47.40
C LYS A 439 7.29 15.51 -47.51
N THR A 440 6.35 15.23 -48.39
CA THR A 440 5.93 13.87 -48.70
C THR A 440 6.95 13.19 -49.64
N ASP A 441 7.06 11.86 -49.52
CA ASP A 441 7.80 11.04 -50.48
C ASP A 441 6.81 10.13 -51.22
N PRO A 442 6.51 10.39 -52.51
CA PRO A 442 5.62 9.54 -53.29
C PRO A 442 6.05 8.07 -53.39
N LYS A 443 7.31 7.74 -53.09
CA LYS A 443 7.84 6.37 -53.10
C LYS A 443 7.72 5.66 -51.74
N ASP A 444 7.53 6.40 -50.66
CA ASP A 444 7.40 5.88 -49.31
C ASP A 444 6.29 6.64 -48.57
N PRO A 445 5.01 6.37 -48.91
CA PRO A 445 3.87 6.98 -48.23
C PRO A 445 3.95 6.76 -46.71
N ALA A 446 3.52 7.73 -45.93
CA ALA A 446 3.43 7.64 -44.49
C ALA A 446 2.15 6.92 -44.05
N ASN A 447 1.89 5.74 -44.63
CA ASN A 447 0.82 4.84 -44.22
C ASN A 447 1.31 3.90 -43.13
N TYR A 448 0.55 3.81 -42.05
CA TYR A 448 0.87 2.97 -40.90
C TYR A 448 -0.22 1.93 -40.64
N ILE A 449 0.19 0.77 -40.14
CA ILE A 449 -0.70 -0.33 -39.74
C ILE A 449 -0.64 -0.49 -38.22
N LEU A 450 -1.80 -0.57 -37.58
CA LEU A 450 -1.92 -0.76 -36.14
C LEU A 450 -1.38 -2.14 -35.73
N HIS A 451 -0.43 -2.15 -34.81
CA HIS A 451 0.29 -3.34 -34.34
C HIS A 451 -0.07 -3.72 -32.90
N ALA A 452 -0.18 -2.73 -32.01
CA ALA A 452 -0.52 -2.93 -30.61
C ALA A 452 -1.49 -1.86 -30.08
N VAL A 453 -2.40 -2.29 -29.21
CA VAL A 453 -3.33 -1.43 -28.45
C VAL A 453 -3.15 -1.76 -26.97
N LEU A 454 -2.45 -0.90 -26.23
CA LEU A 454 -2.31 -1.01 -24.80
C LEU A 454 -3.54 -0.36 -24.16
N VAL A 455 -4.27 -1.13 -23.36
CA VAL A 455 -5.54 -0.78 -22.75
C VAL A 455 -5.36 -0.69 -21.26
N HIS A 456 -5.94 0.36 -20.67
CA HIS A 456 -5.98 0.54 -19.24
C HIS A 456 -7.44 0.50 -18.77
N SER A 457 -7.74 -0.38 -17.82
CA SER A 457 -9.03 -0.47 -17.13
C SER A 457 -8.87 0.06 -15.71
N GLY A 458 -9.73 0.98 -15.27
CA GLY A 458 -9.63 1.61 -13.93
C GLY A 458 -9.46 3.12 -13.98
N ASP A 459 -9.03 3.71 -12.87
CA ASP A 459 -8.85 5.16 -12.71
C ASP A 459 -7.37 5.55 -12.53
N ASN A 460 -7.08 6.79 -12.10
CA ASN A 460 -5.71 7.26 -11.93
C ASN A 460 -4.96 6.61 -10.73
N HIS A 461 -5.66 6.11 -9.71
CA HIS A 461 -5.05 5.55 -8.50
C HIS A 461 -4.85 4.05 -8.57
N GLY A 462 -5.64 3.37 -9.42
CA GLY A 462 -5.57 1.95 -9.59
C GLY A 462 -6.26 1.49 -10.87
N GLY A 463 -5.57 0.65 -11.61
CA GLY A 463 -6.16 -0.08 -12.72
C GLY A 463 -5.41 -1.36 -13.09
N HIS A 464 -5.83 -1.93 -14.20
CA HIS A 464 -5.25 -3.13 -14.80
C HIS A 464 -4.91 -2.84 -16.26
N TYR A 465 -3.71 -3.24 -16.68
CA TYR A 465 -3.22 -3.03 -18.03
C TYR A 465 -3.27 -4.34 -18.81
N VAL A 466 -3.79 -4.27 -20.02
CA VAL A 466 -3.87 -5.38 -20.97
C VAL A 466 -3.35 -4.88 -22.31
N VAL A 467 -2.78 -5.75 -23.14
CA VAL A 467 -2.39 -5.38 -24.50
C VAL A 467 -3.03 -6.30 -25.53
N TYR A 468 -3.59 -5.69 -26.58
CA TYR A 468 -4.02 -6.39 -27.79
C TYR A 468 -2.93 -6.22 -28.84
N LEU A 469 -2.49 -7.31 -29.45
CA LEU A 469 -1.41 -7.31 -30.44
C LEU A 469 -1.83 -8.08 -31.68
N ASN A 470 -1.28 -7.66 -32.82
CA ASN A 470 -1.30 -8.38 -34.09
C ASN A 470 0.14 -8.82 -34.44
N PRO A 471 0.71 -9.85 -33.78
CA PRO A 471 2.15 -10.11 -33.77
C PRO A 471 2.82 -10.26 -35.13
N LYS A 472 2.09 -10.79 -36.12
CA LYS A 472 2.58 -11.04 -37.49
C LYS A 472 2.20 -9.93 -38.47
N GLY A 473 1.40 -8.94 -38.06
CA GLY A 473 0.87 -7.91 -38.94
C GLY A 473 -0.19 -8.40 -39.94
N ASP A 474 -0.81 -9.57 -39.69
CA ASP A 474 -1.73 -10.26 -40.61
C ASP A 474 -3.22 -10.10 -40.25
N GLY A 475 -3.54 -9.31 -39.22
CA GLY A 475 -4.90 -9.04 -38.76
C GLY A 475 -5.41 -10.05 -37.74
N LYS A 476 -4.56 -10.98 -37.32
CA LYS A 476 -4.87 -12.05 -36.37
C LYS A 476 -4.58 -11.59 -34.94
N TRP A 477 -5.50 -10.84 -34.36
CA TRP A 477 -5.36 -10.25 -33.02
C TRP A 477 -5.36 -11.29 -31.88
N CYS A 478 -4.56 -10.99 -30.86
CA CYS A 478 -4.50 -11.71 -29.59
C CYS A 478 -4.55 -10.70 -28.42
N LYS A 479 -5.31 -11.03 -27.38
CA LYS A 479 -5.34 -10.34 -26.09
C LYS A 479 -4.30 -10.99 -25.18
N PHE A 480 -3.36 -10.20 -24.68
CA PHE A 480 -2.35 -10.59 -23.69
C PHE A 480 -2.72 -9.95 -22.35
N ASP A 481 -3.30 -10.77 -21.48
CA ASP A 481 -3.76 -10.38 -20.14
C ASP A 481 -2.89 -11.12 -19.13
N ASP A 482 -1.75 -10.51 -18.78
CA ASP A 482 -0.71 -11.12 -17.96
C ASP A 482 -0.34 -12.54 -18.40
N ASP A 483 -0.70 -13.56 -17.62
CA ASP A 483 -0.33 -14.96 -17.84
C ASP A 483 -1.24 -15.67 -18.87
N VAL A 484 -2.36 -15.05 -19.23
CA VAL A 484 -3.36 -15.59 -20.15
C VAL A 484 -3.27 -14.87 -21.50
N VAL A 485 -3.01 -15.64 -22.56
CA VAL A 485 -3.09 -15.15 -23.95
C VAL A 485 -4.27 -15.82 -24.63
N SER A 486 -5.10 -15.02 -25.30
CA SER A 486 -6.27 -15.51 -26.02
C SER A 486 -6.42 -14.83 -27.38
N ARG A 487 -6.98 -15.54 -28.35
CA ARG A 487 -7.40 -14.94 -29.63
C ARG A 487 -8.58 -14.00 -29.39
N CYS A 488 -8.61 -12.88 -30.08
CA CYS A 488 -9.72 -11.91 -30.06
C CYS A 488 -10.02 -11.42 -31.47
N THR A 489 -11.20 -10.83 -31.64
CA THR A 489 -11.59 -10.17 -32.89
C THR A 489 -10.94 -8.79 -33.00
N LYS A 490 -11.01 -8.22 -34.21
CA LYS A 490 -10.49 -6.87 -34.46
C LYS A 490 -11.32 -5.81 -33.71
N GLU A 491 -12.64 -6.02 -33.60
CA GLU A 491 -13.57 -5.15 -32.88
C GLU A 491 -13.23 -5.13 -31.38
N GLU A 492 -12.90 -6.29 -30.80
CA GLU A 492 -12.43 -6.40 -29.41
C GLU A 492 -11.10 -5.66 -29.17
N ALA A 493 -10.18 -5.72 -30.13
CA ALA A 493 -8.89 -5.04 -30.02
C ALA A 493 -8.98 -3.53 -30.25
N ILE A 494 -9.88 -3.06 -31.12
CA ILE A 494 -9.93 -1.68 -31.59
C ILE A 494 -11.19 -0.96 -31.07
N GLU A 495 -12.36 -1.33 -31.58
CA GLU A 495 -13.62 -0.58 -31.39
C GLU A 495 -14.09 -0.57 -29.93
N HIS A 496 -13.96 -1.69 -29.23
CA HIS A 496 -14.32 -1.79 -27.80
C HIS A 496 -13.42 -0.94 -26.90
N ASN A 497 -12.27 -0.47 -27.40
CA ASN A 497 -11.27 0.28 -26.63
C ASN A 497 -11.30 1.80 -26.91
N TYR A 498 -12.30 2.31 -27.63
CA TYR A 498 -12.45 3.75 -27.87
C TYR A 498 -12.83 4.54 -26.61
N GLY A 499 -13.56 3.93 -25.66
CA GLY A 499 -14.13 4.61 -24.49
C GLY A 499 -15.52 5.21 -24.76
N GLY A 500 -16.02 6.01 -23.82
CA GLY A 500 -17.29 6.75 -23.89
C GLY A 500 -18.55 5.89 -23.84
N HIS A 501 -18.49 4.74 -23.17
CA HIS A 501 -19.70 4.06 -22.75
C HIS A 501 -20.24 4.84 -21.54
N ASP A 502 -21.40 5.47 -21.67
CA ASP A 502 -22.05 6.19 -20.56
C ASP A 502 -23.23 5.38 -19.95
N ASP A 503 -23.65 4.29 -20.58
CA ASP A 503 -24.97 3.70 -20.33
C ASP A 503 -25.12 2.63 -19.21
N ASP A 504 -24.07 2.23 -18.47
CA ASP A 504 -24.20 1.34 -17.30
C ASP A 504 -22.93 1.30 -16.43
N LEU A 505 -23.05 1.49 -15.11
CA LEU A 505 -22.02 1.50 -14.03
C LEU A 505 -20.97 0.35 -14.02
N SER A 506 -20.93 -0.49 -15.04
CA SER A 506 -19.96 -1.54 -15.29
C SER A 506 -18.52 -1.04 -15.49
N VAL A 507 -17.55 -1.89 -15.15
CA VAL A 507 -16.09 -1.70 -15.34
C VAL A 507 -15.70 -1.37 -16.80
N ARG A 508 -16.58 -1.63 -17.78
CA ARG A 508 -16.33 -1.25 -19.18
C ARG A 508 -16.24 0.26 -19.37
N HIS A 509 -16.90 1.05 -18.52
CA HIS A 509 -16.87 2.52 -18.57
C HIS A 509 -15.47 3.10 -18.44
N CYS A 510 -14.60 2.43 -17.70
CA CYS A 510 -13.23 2.88 -17.47
C CYS A 510 -12.19 2.06 -18.25
N THR A 511 -12.58 1.29 -19.27
CA THR A 511 -11.67 0.50 -20.12
C THR A 511 -11.48 1.18 -21.47
N ASN A 512 -10.26 1.62 -21.77
CA ASN A 512 -9.94 2.30 -23.03
C ASN A 512 -8.44 2.22 -23.37
N ALA A 513 -8.13 2.42 -24.65
CA ALA A 513 -6.76 2.45 -25.13
C ALA A 513 -5.99 3.63 -24.52
N TYR A 514 -4.80 3.37 -24.01
CA TYR A 514 -3.90 4.35 -23.41
C TYR A 514 -2.69 4.65 -24.30
N MET A 515 -2.15 3.63 -24.97
CA MET A 515 -1.01 3.76 -25.87
C MET A 515 -1.22 2.88 -27.11
N LEU A 516 -0.89 3.40 -28.27
CA LEU A 516 -1.02 2.71 -29.55
C LEU A 516 0.35 2.56 -30.20
N VAL A 517 0.58 1.43 -30.86
CA VAL A 517 1.78 1.17 -31.64
C VAL A 517 1.40 0.91 -33.08
N TYR A 518 2.00 1.68 -33.97
CA TYR A 518 1.81 1.60 -35.41
C TYR A 518 3.13 1.27 -36.10
N ILE A 519 3.09 0.50 -37.18
CA ILE A 519 4.27 0.19 -38.00
C ILE A 519 4.06 0.70 -39.41
N ARG A 520 5.06 1.38 -39.97
CA ARG A 520 5.00 1.90 -41.34
C ARG A 520 4.87 0.75 -42.34
N GLU A 521 3.89 0.84 -43.23
CA GLU A 521 3.55 -0.23 -44.18
C GLU A 521 4.77 -0.66 -45.02
N SER A 522 5.59 0.30 -45.47
CA SER A 522 6.82 0.05 -46.24
C SER A 522 7.93 -0.65 -45.46
N LYS A 523 7.87 -0.65 -44.12
CA LYS A 523 8.88 -1.23 -43.21
C LYS A 523 8.37 -2.44 -42.44
N LEU A 524 7.10 -2.83 -42.63
CA LEU A 524 6.45 -3.91 -41.90
C LEU A 524 7.25 -5.22 -41.94
N SER A 525 7.73 -5.61 -43.12
CA SER A 525 8.51 -6.85 -43.32
C SER A 525 9.90 -6.81 -42.67
N GLU A 526 10.52 -5.63 -42.56
CA GLU A 526 11.82 -5.45 -41.88
C GLU A 526 11.65 -5.52 -40.36
N VAL A 527 10.65 -4.80 -39.84
CA VAL A 527 10.38 -4.69 -38.40
C VAL A 527 9.88 -6.02 -37.84
N LEU A 528 8.97 -6.70 -38.54
CA LEU A 528 8.35 -7.97 -38.13
C LEU A 528 9.02 -9.21 -38.76
N GLN A 529 10.29 -9.09 -39.17
CA GLN A 529 11.05 -10.23 -39.72
C GLN A 529 10.96 -11.48 -38.81
N PRO A 530 10.91 -12.69 -39.38
CA PRO A 530 10.94 -13.92 -38.57
C PRO A 530 12.20 -13.97 -37.69
N VAL A 531 12.04 -14.46 -36.46
CA VAL A 531 13.14 -14.71 -35.51
C VAL A 531 13.18 -16.21 -35.24
N THR A 532 14.36 -16.79 -35.38
CA THR A 532 14.65 -18.21 -35.20
C THR A 532 15.66 -18.41 -34.08
N ASP A 533 15.87 -19.64 -33.66
CA ASP A 533 16.83 -19.94 -32.59
C ASP A 533 18.29 -19.69 -33.04
N HIS A 534 18.55 -19.65 -34.34
CA HIS A 534 19.84 -19.26 -34.91
C HIS A 534 20.16 -17.76 -34.74
N ASP A 535 19.15 -16.92 -34.48
CA ASP A 535 19.33 -15.49 -34.19
C ASP A 535 19.73 -15.24 -32.73
N ILE A 536 19.92 -16.29 -31.92
CA ILE A 536 20.25 -16.20 -30.49
C ILE A 536 21.69 -16.72 -30.29
N PRO A 537 22.62 -15.91 -29.76
CA PRO A 537 23.99 -16.36 -29.51
C PRO A 537 24.04 -17.59 -28.59
N GLN A 538 24.83 -18.61 -28.96
CA GLN A 538 24.96 -19.85 -28.21
C GLN A 538 25.40 -19.61 -26.75
N GLN A 539 26.28 -18.63 -26.52
CA GLN A 539 26.74 -18.24 -25.18
C GLN A 539 25.59 -17.77 -24.28
N LEU A 540 24.61 -17.05 -24.85
CA LEU A 540 23.41 -16.61 -24.13
C LEU A 540 22.51 -17.81 -23.81
N VAL A 541 22.32 -18.74 -24.76
CA VAL A 541 21.53 -19.96 -24.55
C VAL A 541 22.12 -20.81 -23.43
N GLU A 542 23.42 -21.09 -23.46
CA GLU A 542 24.13 -21.88 -22.44
C GLU A 542 24.02 -21.24 -21.06
N ARG A 543 24.24 -19.91 -20.97
CA ARG A 543 24.10 -19.15 -19.72
C ARG A 543 22.70 -19.26 -19.14
N LEU A 544 21.65 -19.06 -19.95
CA LEU A 544 20.27 -19.08 -19.48
C LEU A 544 19.81 -20.50 -19.09
N GLN A 545 20.33 -21.53 -19.77
CA GLN A 545 20.08 -22.94 -19.40
C GLN A 545 20.73 -23.29 -18.05
N GLU A 546 21.97 -22.84 -17.81
CA GLU A 546 22.64 -23.05 -16.53
C GLU A 546 21.93 -22.32 -15.38
N GLU A 547 21.49 -21.06 -15.61
CA GLU A 547 20.66 -20.34 -14.63
C GLU A 547 19.38 -21.11 -14.28
N LYS A 548 18.69 -21.70 -15.28
CA LYS A 548 17.51 -22.53 -15.05
C LYS A 548 17.84 -23.79 -14.25
N ARG A 549 19.00 -24.41 -14.48
CA ARG A 549 19.46 -25.60 -13.73
C ARG A 549 19.67 -25.27 -12.25
N ILE A 550 20.35 -24.17 -11.96
CA ILE A 550 20.58 -23.68 -10.59
C ILE A 550 19.25 -23.35 -9.91
N GLU A 551 18.33 -22.68 -10.59
CA GLU A 551 17.00 -22.37 -10.05
C GLU A 551 16.16 -23.62 -9.77
N ALA A 552 16.24 -24.63 -10.63
CA ALA A 552 15.57 -25.91 -10.42
C ALA A 552 16.11 -26.63 -9.17
N GLN A 553 17.43 -26.63 -8.96
CA GLN A 553 18.04 -27.17 -7.74
C GLN A 553 17.57 -26.43 -6.49
N LYS A 554 17.64 -25.09 -6.48
CA LYS A 554 17.13 -24.27 -5.36
C LYS A 554 15.64 -24.45 -5.11
N ARG A 555 14.85 -24.78 -6.13
CA ARG A 555 13.42 -25.10 -5.98
C ARG A 555 13.25 -26.47 -5.33
N LYS A 556 14.04 -27.46 -5.72
CA LYS A 556 14.05 -28.80 -5.12
C LYS A 556 14.45 -28.74 -3.64
N GLU A 557 15.52 -28.02 -3.30
CA GLU A 557 15.95 -27.80 -1.90
C GLU A 557 14.87 -27.14 -1.05
N ARG A 558 14.14 -26.15 -1.58
CA ARG A 558 13.00 -25.51 -0.89
C ARG A 558 11.81 -26.45 -0.71
N GLN A 559 11.53 -27.30 -1.70
CA GLN A 559 10.48 -28.32 -1.60
C GLN A 559 10.84 -29.39 -0.56
N GLU A 560 12.12 -29.80 -0.51
CA GLU A 560 12.63 -30.74 0.48
C GLU A 560 12.66 -30.13 1.88
N ALA A 561 13.06 -28.87 2.04
CA ALA A 561 13.05 -28.18 3.33
C ALA A 561 11.64 -28.14 3.95
N HIS A 562 10.58 -28.07 3.13
CA HIS A 562 9.19 -28.12 3.61
C HIS A 562 8.79 -29.48 4.18
N LEU A 563 9.52 -30.55 3.89
CA LEU A 563 9.30 -31.90 4.44
C LEU A 563 9.88 -32.09 5.84
N TYR A 564 10.72 -31.16 6.32
CA TYR A 564 11.34 -31.22 7.65
C TYR A 564 10.64 -30.28 8.64
N MET A 565 10.77 -30.60 9.93
CA MET A 565 10.42 -29.75 11.07
C MET A 565 11.60 -29.68 12.06
N GLN A 566 11.58 -28.67 12.92
CA GLN A 566 12.55 -28.53 14.01
C GLN A 566 11.90 -28.94 15.32
N VAL A 567 12.56 -29.81 16.07
CA VAL A 567 12.17 -30.20 17.43
C VAL A 567 13.18 -29.62 18.43
N GLN A 568 12.69 -28.83 19.37
CA GLN A 568 13.47 -28.14 20.39
C GLN A 568 13.34 -28.89 21.72
N ILE A 569 14.45 -29.46 22.18
CA ILE A 569 14.52 -30.17 23.45
C ILE A 569 14.99 -29.21 24.54
N VAL A 570 14.22 -29.11 25.62
CA VAL A 570 14.58 -28.38 26.85
C VAL A 570 14.78 -29.38 27.98
N ALA A 571 15.88 -29.26 28.72
CA ALA A 571 16.17 -30.08 29.90
C ALA A 571 15.76 -29.35 31.18
N GLU A 572 15.64 -30.10 32.29
CA GLU A 572 15.17 -29.58 33.59
C GLU A 572 16.11 -28.52 34.18
N ASP A 573 17.39 -28.53 33.81
CA ASP A 573 18.38 -27.54 34.23
C ASP A 573 18.01 -26.10 33.81
N GLN A 574 17.27 -25.93 32.72
CA GLN A 574 16.80 -24.62 32.25
C GLN A 574 15.69 -24.06 33.14
N PHE A 575 15.04 -24.89 33.97
CA PHE A 575 13.99 -24.44 34.89
C PHE A 575 14.60 -23.89 36.19
N CYS A 576 15.81 -24.34 36.53
CA CYS A 576 16.55 -23.90 37.69
C CYS A 576 16.89 -22.40 37.61
N GLY A 577 16.51 -21.65 38.64
CA GLY A 577 16.81 -20.22 38.75
C GLY A 577 15.81 -19.30 38.03
N HIS A 578 14.84 -19.84 37.30
CA HIS A 578 13.78 -19.03 36.70
C HIS A 578 12.96 -18.27 37.76
N GLN A 579 12.83 -16.96 37.57
CA GLN A 579 12.13 -16.07 38.50
C GLN A 579 10.71 -15.70 38.04
N GLY A 580 10.33 -16.12 36.83
CA GLY A 580 9.06 -15.77 36.23
C GLY A 580 7.94 -16.78 36.46
N ASN A 581 6.85 -16.57 35.74
CA ASN A 581 5.79 -17.56 35.57
C ASN A 581 6.26 -18.73 34.69
N ASP A 582 5.59 -19.87 34.79
CA ASP A 582 5.86 -21.09 34.02
C ASP A 582 7.27 -21.67 34.28
N MET A 583 7.77 -22.53 33.40
CA MET A 583 9.01 -23.30 33.60
C MET A 583 10.28 -22.46 33.39
N TYR A 584 10.28 -21.61 32.37
CA TYR A 584 11.47 -20.85 31.93
C TYR A 584 11.08 -19.55 31.22
N ASP A 585 12.07 -18.71 30.95
CA ASP A 585 11.95 -17.50 30.13
C ASP A 585 12.27 -17.85 28.66
N GLU A 586 11.28 -17.69 27.77
CA GLU A 586 11.37 -18.05 26.34
C GLU A 586 12.53 -17.36 25.61
N GLU A 587 13.02 -16.22 26.10
CA GLU A 587 14.15 -15.50 25.50
C GLU A 587 15.52 -15.95 26.05
N LYS A 588 15.55 -16.62 27.21
CA LYS A 588 16.80 -17.02 27.89
C LYS A 588 17.08 -18.52 27.83
N VAL A 589 16.04 -19.32 27.61
CA VAL A 589 16.12 -20.78 27.52
C VAL A 589 17.07 -21.23 26.40
N LYS A 590 17.85 -22.27 26.67
CA LYS A 590 18.74 -22.88 25.69
C LYS A 590 18.15 -24.23 25.27
N TYR A 591 17.83 -24.35 24.00
CA TYR A 591 17.30 -25.58 23.41
C TYR A 591 18.39 -26.40 22.72
N THR A 592 18.24 -27.72 22.75
CA THR A 592 18.94 -28.61 21.81
C THR A 592 18.03 -28.89 20.62
N VAL A 593 18.43 -28.49 19.42
CA VAL A 593 17.54 -28.50 18.23
C VAL A 593 17.84 -29.69 17.33
N PHE A 594 16.81 -30.45 16.98
CA PHE A 594 16.86 -31.57 16.05
C PHE A 594 16.11 -31.24 14.76
N LYS A 595 16.71 -31.55 13.60
CA LYS A 595 16.03 -31.52 12.30
C LYS A 595 15.44 -32.90 12.03
N VAL A 596 14.11 -32.98 11.95
CA VAL A 596 13.37 -34.24 11.87
C VAL A 596 12.45 -34.22 10.65
N LEU A 597 12.26 -35.36 9.99
CA LEU A 597 11.28 -35.47 8.90
C LEU A 597 9.86 -35.36 9.50
N LYS A 598 8.98 -34.56 8.90
CA LYS A 598 7.61 -34.38 9.40
C LYS A 598 6.85 -35.70 9.54
N ASN A 599 7.13 -36.65 8.65
CA ASN A 599 6.48 -37.96 8.58
C ASN A 599 7.25 -39.08 9.30
N SER A 600 8.38 -38.81 9.97
CA SER A 600 9.03 -39.84 10.79
C SER A 600 8.17 -40.15 12.01
N THR A 601 8.32 -41.37 12.52
CA THR A 601 7.59 -41.84 13.72
C THR A 601 8.22 -41.31 15.00
N LEU A 602 7.44 -41.28 16.09
CA LEU A 602 7.96 -40.95 17.42
C LEU A 602 9.07 -41.92 17.87
N THR A 603 8.92 -43.22 17.58
CA THR A 603 9.93 -44.24 17.91
C THR A 603 11.29 -43.97 17.25
N GLU A 604 11.28 -43.60 15.97
CA GLU A 604 12.52 -43.21 15.25
C GLU A 604 13.15 -41.97 15.87
N PHE A 605 12.34 -40.99 16.27
CA PHE A 605 12.83 -39.78 16.92
C PHE A 605 13.45 -40.08 18.29
N VAL A 606 12.80 -40.88 19.15
CA VAL A 606 13.31 -41.26 20.47
C VAL A 606 14.62 -42.04 20.35
N GLN A 607 14.76 -42.91 19.34
CA GLN A 607 16.01 -43.60 19.07
C GLN A 607 17.14 -42.61 18.73
N ASN A 608 16.89 -41.67 17.83
CA ASN A 608 17.89 -40.64 17.48
C ASN A 608 18.23 -39.74 18.67
N LEU A 609 17.22 -39.33 19.44
CA LEU A 609 17.38 -38.52 20.64
C LEU A 609 18.26 -39.24 21.68
N SER A 610 17.97 -40.51 21.97
CA SER A 610 18.73 -41.32 22.93
C SER A 610 20.21 -41.43 22.55
N GLN A 611 20.50 -41.65 21.26
CA GLN A 611 21.88 -41.74 20.77
C GLN A 611 22.60 -40.38 20.83
N THR A 612 21.91 -39.30 20.49
CA THR A 612 22.51 -37.96 20.44
C THR A 612 22.74 -37.36 21.83
N MET A 613 21.79 -37.56 22.75
CA MET A 613 21.88 -37.05 24.12
C MET A 613 22.71 -37.96 25.04
N GLY A 614 22.96 -39.20 24.65
CA GLY A 614 23.75 -40.15 25.44
C GLY A 614 23.01 -40.77 26.63
N PHE A 615 21.67 -40.78 26.59
CA PHE A 615 20.85 -41.43 27.62
C PHE A 615 20.15 -42.68 27.07
N PRO A 616 20.08 -43.79 27.84
CA PRO A 616 19.25 -44.94 27.50
C PRO A 616 17.77 -44.56 27.31
N GLN A 617 17.07 -45.25 26.40
CA GLN A 617 15.65 -44.96 26.10
C GLN A 617 14.72 -45.17 27.30
N ASP A 618 15.08 -46.05 28.25
CA ASP A 618 14.35 -46.32 29.50
C ASP A 618 14.70 -45.35 30.64
N GLN A 619 15.63 -44.43 30.41
CA GLN A 619 16.04 -43.38 31.36
C GLN A 619 15.59 -41.97 30.92
N ILE A 620 14.77 -41.89 29.86
CA ILE A 620 14.24 -40.63 29.34
C ILE A 620 12.72 -40.69 29.19
N ARG A 621 12.06 -39.55 29.34
CA ARG A 621 10.64 -39.38 29.02
C ARG A 621 10.41 -38.02 28.38
N LEU A 622 9.58 -38.00 27.33
CA LEU A 622 9.28 -36.81 26.54
C LEU A 622 7.96 -36.21 27.01
N TRP A 623 7.98 -34.92 27.34
CA TRP A 623 6.81 -34.15 27.75
C TRP A 623 6.65 -32.93 26.83
N PRO A 624 5.81 -32.97 25.79
CA PRO A 624 5.59 -31.83 24.91
C PRO A 624 5.19 -30.58 25.67
N MET A 625 5.79 -29.44 25.33
CA MET A 625 5.44 -28.15 25.94
C MET A 625 4.19 -27.59 25.24
N GLN A 626 3.03 -27.75 25.85
CA GLN A 626 1.76 -27.34 25.26
C GLN A 626 1.33 -25.96 25.76
N ALA A 627 0.92 -25.09 24.83
CA ALA A 627 0.30 -23.82 25.17
C ALA A 627 -1.16 -24.05 25.58
N ARG A 628 -1.51 -23.71 26.82
CA ARG A 628 -2.87 -23.84 27.37
C ARG A 628 -3.73 -22.63 26.98
N SER A 629 -5.05 -22.78 27.07
CA SER A 629 -6.04 -21.74 26.72
C SER A 629 -5.88 -20.42 27.49
N ASN A 630 -5.26 -20.49 28.68
CA ASN A 630 -5.02 -19.34 29.55
C ASN A 630 -3.71 -18.58 29.24
N GLY A 631 -2.95 -19.00 28.22
CA GLY A 631 -1.71 -18.36 27.79
C GLY A 631 -0.44 -18.82 28.50
N THR A 632 -0.51 -19.89 29.31
CA THR A 632 0.68 -20.56 29.87
C THR A 632 1.20 -21.63 28.92
N LYS A 633 2.51 -21.93 28.97
CA LYS A 633 3.12 -23.04 28.23
C LYS A 633 3.71 -24.03 29.22
N ARG A 634 3.14 -25.22 29.32
CA ARG A 634 3.46 -26.22 30.35
C ARG A 634 3.76 -27.58 29.73
N PRO A 635 4.61 -28.41 30.37
CA PRO A 635 4.78 -29.80 29.96
C PRO A 635 3.42 -30.53 30.01
N ALA A 636 3.10 -31.25 28.95
CA ALA A 636 1.90 -32.07 28.81
C ALA A 636 2.30 -33.52 28.53
N MET A 637 1.41 -34.46 28.85
CA MET A 637 1.67 -35.88 28.67
C MET A 637 1.67 -36.28 27.20
N LEU A 638 2.65 -37.13 26.82
CA LEU A 638 2.66 -37.87 25.56
C LEU A 638 2.88 -39.35 25.87
N ASP A 639 1.99 -40.21 25.36
CA ASP A 639 2.07 -41.65 25.61
C ASP A 639 2.97 -42.30 24.55
N ASN A 640 4.25 -42.49 24.88
CA ASN A 640 5.23 -43.04 23.95
C ASN A 640 4.86 -44.43 23.39
N GLU A 641 4.10 -45.25 24.13
CA GLU A 641 3.66 -46.57 23.66
C GLU A 641 2.45 -46.48 22.72
N ALA A 642 1.44 -45.67 23.07
CA ALA A 642 0.24 -45.51 22.25
C ALA A 642 0.49 -44.67 20.98
N ASP A 643 1.36 -43.68 21.08
CA ASP A 643 1.63 -42.70 20.02
C ASP A 643 2.90 -43.00 19.20
N GLY A 644 3.63 -44.07 19.53
CA GLY A 644 4.91 -44.43 18.91
C GLY A 644 4.91 -44.47 17.37
N ASN A 645 3.79 -44.92 16.78
CA ASN A 645 3.62 -45.06 15.32
C ASN A 645 3.07 -43.80 14.62
N LYS A 646 2.66 -42.77 15.36
CA LYS A 646 2.17 -41.52 14.77
C LYS A 646 3.33 -40.69 14.24
N THR A 647 3.05 -39.83 13.27
CA THR A 647 4.07 -38.96 12.69
C THR A 647 4.37 -37.77 13.58
N MET A 648 5.61 -37.27 13.55
CA MET A 648 6.02 -36.12 14.36
C MET A 648 5.15 -34.87 14.13
N ILE A 649 4.71 -34.62 12.88
CA ILE A 649 3.85 -33.46 12.56
C ILE A 649 2.41 -33.59 13.07
N GLU A 650 1.88 -34.81 13.11
CA GLU A 650 0.57 -35.09 13.70
C GLU A 650 0.63 -34.94 15.23
N LEU A 651 1.72 -35.41 15.85
CA LEU A 651 1.92 -35.28 17.29
C LEU A 651 2.15 -33.84 17.75
N SER A 652 2.78 -33.01 16.92
CA SER A 652 2.96 -31.59 17.21
C SER A 652 1.75 -30.72 16.89
N ASP A 653 0.67 -31.28 16.34
CA ASP A 653 -0.50 -30.53 15.82
C ASP A 653 -0.08 -29.38 14.88
N ASN A 654 0.83 -29.67 13.94
CA ASN A 654 1.43 -28.72 13.00
C ASN A 654 2.28 -27.60 13.64
N GLU A 655 2.63 -27.69 14.93
CA GLU A 655 3.59 -26.79 15.56
C GLU A 655 5.00 -27.01 14.97
N ASN A 656 5.62 -25.93 14.50
CA ASN A 656 7.00 -25.92 14.01
C ASN A 656 7.63 -24.55 14.27
N PRO A 657 8.66 -24.44 15.13
CA PRO A 657 9.33 -25.53 15.85
C PRO A 657 8.45 -26.15 16.95
N TRP A 658 8.59 -27.45 17.22
CA TRP A 658 7.90 -28.15 18.32
C TRP A 658 8.81 -28.24 19.54
N THR A 659 8.34 -27.79 20.72
CA THR A 659 9.14 -27.77 21.95
C THR A 659 8.76 -28.93 22.87
N ILE A 660 9.74 -29.69 23.37
CA ILE A 660 9.53 -30.84 24.24
C ILE A 660 10.46 -30.73 25.45
N PHE A 661 9.91 -30.89 26.65
CA PHE A 661 10.68 -31.09 27.87
C PHE A 661 11.17 -32.54 27.94
N LEU A 662 12.48 -32.72 28.07
CA LEU A 662 13.13 -34.01 28.24
C LEU A 662 13.43 -34.22 29.71
N GLU A 663 12.69 -35.14 30.32
CA GLU A 663 12.99 -35.65 31.65
C GLU A 663 14.05 -36.75 31.53
N THR A 664 15.03 -36.71 32.42
CA THR A 664 16.11 -37.70 32.51
C THR A 664 16.25 -38.18 33.94
N VAL A 665 16.69 -39.42 34.16
CA VAL A 665 17.12 -39.87 35.49
C VAL A 665 18.26 -38.96 35.99
N ASP A 666 18.26 -38.64 37.29
CA ASP A 666 19.40 -37.95 37.91
C ASP A 666 20.70 -38.71 37.58
N PRO A 667 21.69 -38.06 36.94
CA PRO A 667 22.95 -38.71 36.57
C PRO A 667 23.64 -39.44 37.73
N GLU A 668 23.50 -38.95 38.96
CA GLU A 668 24.07 -39.59 40.16
C GLU A 668 23.36 -40.92 40.48
N MET A 669 22.05 -40.99 40.28
CA MET A 669 21.26 -42.21 40.47
C MET A 669 21.36 -43.16 39.27
N ALA A 670 21.48 -42.63 38.05
CA ALA A 670 21.62 -43.41 36.82
C ALA A 670 22.87 -44.30 36.88
N ALA A 671 23.96 -43.81 37.48
CA ALA A 671 25.19 -44.58 37.73
C ALA A 671 24.98 -45.81 38.62
N THR A 672 23.94 -45.81 39.47
CA THR A 672 23.56 -46.94 40.33
C THR A 672 22.56 -47.90 39.69
N GLY A 673 22.19 -47.69 38.43
CA GLY A 673 21.21 -48.51 37.70
C GLY A 673 19.75 -48.11 37.96
N ALA A 674 19.50 -46.88 38.42
CA ALA A 674 18.14 -46.37 38.55
C ALA A 674 17.50 -46.16 37.17
N THR A 675 16.21 -46.45 37.06
CA THR A 675 15.36 -46.15 35.91
C THR A 675 14.34 -45.10 36.30
N LEU A 676 13.74 -44.40 35.32
CA LEU A 676 12.60 -43.53 35.62
C LEU A 676 11.45 -44.37 36.21
N PRO A 677 10.75 -43.86 37.26
CA PRO A 677 9.56 -44.52 37.77
C PRO A 677 8.52 -44.71 36.67
N LYS A 678 7.72 -45.79 36.76
CA LYS A 678 6.55 -45.92 35.90
C LYS A 678 5.56 -44.79 36.20
N PHE A 679 4.92 -44.27 35.17
CA PHE A 679 3.90 -43.24 35.26
C PHE A 679 2.58 -43.83 34.76
N ASP A 680 1.60 -43.97 35.63
CA ASP A 680 0.24 -44.38 35.25
C ASP A 680 -0.55 -43.15 34.78
N LYS A 681 -0.68 -42.98 33.47
CA LYS A 681 -1.40 -41.86 32.85
C LYS A 681 -2.84 -41.66 33.33
N ASP A 682 -3.47 -42.69 33.88
CA ASP A 682 -4.87 -42.64 34.32
C ASP A 682 -5.00 -42.26 35.80
N HIS A 683 -3.95 -42.46 36.61
CA HIS A 683 -4.00 -42.33 38.08
C HIS A 683 -2.89 -41.50 38.71
N ASP A 684 -1.80 -41.23 37.99
CA ASP A 684 -0.69 -40.40 38.41
C ASP A 684 -0.75 -39.04 37.71
N VAL A 685 -0.13 -38.03 38.34
CA VAL A 685 0.07 -36.69 37.76
C VAL A 685 1.49 -36.22 38.03
N MET A 686 2.09 -35.54 37.04
CA MET A 686 3.38 -34.86 37.21
C MET A 686 3.19 -33.41 37.65
N LEU A 687 3.62 -33.09 38.86
CA LEU A 687 3.56 -31.74 39.43
C LEU A 687 4.96 -31.12 39.54
N PHE A 688 5.03 -29.83 39.28
CA PHE A 688 6.23 -29.01 39.46
C PHE A 688 6.15 -28.23 40.77
N LEU A 689 7.30 -28.10 41.43
CA LEU A 689 7.40 -27.50 42.75
C LEU A 689 8.27 -26.24 42.69
N LYS A 690 7.78 -25.14 43.24
CA LYS A 690 8.57 -23.91 43.44
C LYS A 690 8.49 -23.48 44.90
N MET A 691 9.62 -23.21 45.52
CA MET A 691 9.68 -22.58 46.83
C MET A 691 9.83 -21.08 46.67
N TYR A 692 8.97 -20.30 47.33
CA TYR A 692 9.10 -18.84 47.41
C TYR A 692 9.72 -18.45 48.75
N ASP A 693 10.78 -17.65 48.70
CA ASP A 693 11.39 -17.04 49.89
C ASP A 693 11.05 -15.54 49.97
N PRO A 694 10.14 -15.14 50.88
CA PRO A 694 9.78 -13.74 51.08
C PRO A 694 10.96 -12.84 51.45
N LYS A 695 12.01 -13.37 52.08
CA LYS A 695 13.17 -12.59 52.53
C LYS A 695 14.02 -12.12 51.36
N THR A 696 14.33 -13.02 50.43
CA THR A 696 15.08 -12.71 49.21
C THR A 696 14.20 -12.21 48.07
N ARG A 697 12.87 -12.39 48.17
CA ARG A 697 11.88 -12.15 47.10
C ARG A 697 12.24 -12.92 45.83
N SER A 698 12.56 -14.20 46.01
CA SER A 698 13.00 -15.07 44.91
C SER A 698 12.22 -16.37 44.88
N LEU A 699 12.10 -16.93 43.67
CA LEU A 699 11.60 -18.29 43.45
C LEU A 699 12.77 -19.25 43.32
N ASN A 700 12.63 -20.42 43.92
CA ASN A 700 13.58 -21.51 43.82
C ASN A 700 12.86 -22.72 43.28
N TYR A 701 13.36 -23.27 42.17
CA TYR A 701 12.81 -24.47 41.58
C TYR A 701 13.16 -25.67 42.46
N CYS A 702 12.15 -26.48 42.78
CA CYS A 702 12.28 -27.65 43.65
C CYS A 702 11.97 -28.95 42.88
N GLY A 703 12.28 -29.00 41.58
CA GLY A 703 12.09 -30.19 40.74
C GLY A 703 10.61 -30.52 40.46
N HIS A 704 10.40 -31.69 39.88
CA HIS A 704 9.09 -32.29 39.65
C HIS A 704 8.87 -33.55 40.53
N ILE A 705 7.61 -33.95 40.73
CA ILE A 705 7.21 -35.19 41.43
C ILE A 705 6.14 -35.93 40.65
N TYR A 706 6.16 -37.26 40.76
CA TYR A 706 5.03 -38.13 40.44
C TYR A 706 4.24 -38.41 41.69
N THR A 707 2.92 -38.26 41.61
CA THR A 707 2.02 -38.55 42.72
C THR A 707 0.70 -39.08 42.20
N PRO A 708 0.06 -40.04 42.89
CA PRO A 708 -1.30 -40.43 42.56
C PRO A 708 -2.24 -39.23 42.68
N ILE A 709 -3.20 -39.10 41.77
CA ILE A 709 -4.25 -38.06 41.77
C ILE A 709 -5.06 -38.11 43.08
N SER A 710 -5.24 -39.31 43.66
CA SER A 710 -5.92 -39.50 44.94
C SER A 710 -5.11 -39.11 46.17
N CYS A 711 -3.82 -38.78 46.01
CA CYS A 711 -2.92 -38.37 47.10
C CYS A 711 -3.43 -37.09 47.75
N LYS A 712 -3.35 -37.00 49.08
CA LYS A 712 -3.72 -35.78 49.80
C LYS A 712 -2.57 -34.79 49.77
N ILE A 713 -2.89 -33.49 49.71
CA ILE A 713 -1.88 -32.42 49.76
C ILE A 713 -0.98 -32.56 51.00
N ARG A 714 -1.55 -32.94 52.15
CA ARG A 714 -0.81 -33.19 53.41
C ARG A 714 0.33 -34.19 53.24
N ASP A 715 0.14 -35.22 52.43
CA ASP A 715 1.11 -36.29 52.22
C ASP A 715 2.29 -35.83 51.35
N LEU A 716 2.15 -34.71 50.64
CA LEU A 716 3.21 -34.09 49.84
C LEU A 716 4.07 -33.09 50.64
N LEU A 717 3.58 -32.60 51.78
CA LEU A 717 4.30 -31.62 52.60
C LEU A 717 5.69 -32.09 53.05
N PRO A 718 5.91 -33.36 53.47
CA PRO A 718 7.24 -33.85 53.83
C PRO A 718 8.27 -33.70 52.71
N VAL A 719 7.85 -33.97 51.46
CA VAL A 719 8.70 -33.85 50.26
C VAL A 719 9.01 -32.39 49.97
N MET A 720 8.03 -31.50 50.09
CA MET A 720 8.24 -30.05 49.92
C MET A 720 9.24 -29.51 50.95
N CYS A 721 9.10 -29.91 52.22
CA CYS A 721 10.05 -29.55 53.27
C CYS A 721 11.46 -30.06 52.98
N GLU A 722 11.60 -31.33 52.58
CA GLU A 722 12.89 -31.93 52.23
C GLU A 722 13.58 -31.18 51.09
N ARG A 723 12.85 -30.94 49.98
CA ARG A 723 13.41 -30.28 48.80
C ARG A 723 13.77 -28.81 49.02
N ALA A 724 13.09 -28.13 49.93
CA ALA A 724 13.43 -26.76 50.33
C ALA A 724 14.48 -26.69 51.45
N GLY A 725 14.90 -27.83 52.03
CA GLY A 725 15.82 -27.86 53.17
C GLY A 725 15.21 -27.40 54.50
N PHE A 726 13.88 -27.51 54.64
CA PHE A 726 13.15 -27.19 55.86
C PHE A 726 13.08 -28.40 56.81
N PRO A 727 12.97 -28.18 58.13
CA PRO A 727 12.64 -29.25 59.08
C PRO A 727 11.32 -29.94 58.70
N GLN A 728 11.24 -31.25 58.95
CA GLN A 728 9.97 -31.97 58.87
C GLN A 728 8.95 -31.33 59.82
N GLU A 729 7.66 -31.37 59.45
CA GLU A 729 6.55 -30.70 60.16
C GLU A 729 6.59 -29.16 60.17
N THR A 730 7.42 -28.52 59.33
CA THR A 730 7.35 -27.06 59.10
C THR A 730 5.98 -26.68 58.54
N ASN A 731 5.34 -25.65 59.10
CA ASN A 731 4.10 -25.11 58.56
C ASN A 731 4.34 -24.41 57.23
N LEU A 732 3.61 -24.80 56.19
CA LEU A 732 3.73 -24.26 54.83
C LEU A 732 2.42 -23.60 54.37
N ILE A 733 2.57 -22.55 53.57
CA ILE A 733 1.48 -21.97 52.77
C ILE A 733 1.68 -22.43 51.33
N LEU A 734 0.66 -23.08 50.76
CA LEU A 734 0.69 -23.58 49.39
C LEU A 734 -0.20 -22.74 48.48
N TYR A 735 0.26 -22.58 47.25
CA TYR A 735 -0.44 -21.92 46.17
C TYR A 735 -0.34 -22.73 44.88
N GLU A 736 -1.36 -22.62 44.04
CA GLU A 736 -1.33 -23.06 42.66
C GLU A 736 -0.97 -21.89 41.74
N GLU A 737 0.02 -22.06 40.87
CA GLU A 737 0.36 -21.10 39.82
C GLU A 737 -0.42 -21.41 38.54
N VAL A 738 -1.66 -20.92 38.47
CA VAL A 738 -2.59 -21.17 37.35
C VAL A 738 -2.17 -20.43 36.08
N LYS A 739 -1.90 -19.12 36.18
CA LYS A 739 -1.46 -18.24 35.09
C LYS A 739 -0.84 -16.95 35.64
N PRO A 740 -0.19 -16.11 34.83
CA PRO A 740 0.33 -14.83 35.30
C PRO A 740 -0.73 -13.98 36.03
N ASN A 741 -0.38 -13.50 37.23
CA ASN A 741 -1.26 -12.76 38.17
C ASN A 741 -2.49 -13.54 38.70
N LEU A 742 -2.57 -14.85 38.50
CA LEU A 742 -3.52 -15.73 39.18
C LEU A 742 -2.77 -16.83 39.93
N THR A 743 -2.66 -16.63 41.24
CA THR A 743 -2.02 -17.56 42.17
C THR A 743 -3.01 -17.85 43.28
N GLU A 744 -3.58 -19.05 43.25
CA GLU A 744 -4.68 -19.45 44.13
C GLU A 744 -4.14 -20.17 45.35
N ARG A 745 -4.70 -19.89 46.54
CA ARG A 745 -4.20 -20.50 47.78
C ARG A 745 -4.92 -21.82 47.98
N ILE A 746 -4.17 -22.89 48.20
CA ILE A 746 -4.74 -24.19 48.58
C ILE A 746 -5.19 -24.09 50.04
N GLN A 747 -6.49 -24.21 50.29
CA GLN A 747 -7.08 -23.92 51.61
C GLN A 747 -7.14 -25.13 52.52
N ASP A 748 -7.45 -26.31 51.96
CA ASP A 748 -7.59 -27.56 52.69
C ASP A 748 -6.49 -28.53 52.24
N TYR A 749 -5.66 -28.97 53.19
CA TYR A 749 -4.57 -29.91 52.90
C TYR A 749 -5.00 -31.38 53.06
N ASP A 750 -6.20 -31.65 53.56
CA ASP A 750 -6.73 -32.99 53.81
C ASP A 750 -7.55 -33.56 52.66
N VAL A 751 -7.72 -32.80 51.57
CA VAL A 751 -8.33 -33.23 50.31
C VAL A 751 -7.29 -33.77 49.33
N SER A 752 -7.76 -34.58 48.39
CA SER A 752 -6.97 -35.10 47.27
C SER A 752 -6.59 -34.00 46.27
N LEU A 753 -5.57 -34.24 45.46
CA LEU A 753 -5.07 -33.29 44.45
C LEU A 753 -6.18 -32.79 43.50
N ASP A 754 -7.03 -33.70 43.02
CA ASP A 754 -8.16 -33.40 42.12
C ASP A 754 -9.20 -32.45 42.71
N LYS A 755 -9.26 -32.32 44.04
CA LYS A 755 -10.15 -31.40 44.75
C LYS A 755 -9.43 -30.14 45.21
N ALA A 756 -8.12 -30.20 45.34
CA ALA A 756 -7.29 -29.11 45.84
C ALA A 756 -6.95 -28.10 44.73
N LEU A 757 -6.65 -28.59 43.52
CA LEU A 757 -6.30 -27.80 42.35
C LEU A 757 -7.48 -27.79 41.38
N ASP A 758 -7.76 -26.64 40.78
CA ASP A 758 -8.82 -26.54 39.77
C ASP A 758 -8.28 -27.00 38.41
N GLU A 759 -9.01 -27.90 37.74
CA GLU A 759 -8.57 -28.52 36.47
C GLU A 759 -7.16 -29.17 36.52
N LEU A 760 -6.91 -30.04 37.52
CA LEU A 760 -5.64 -30.76 37.68
C LEU A 760 -5.15 -31.40 36.36
N MET A 761 -3.95 -31.05 35.95
CA MET A 761 -3.27 -31.55 34.75
C MET A 761 -1.77 -31.78 34.99
N ASP A 762 -1.15 -32.61 34.16
CA ASP A 762 0.32 -32.68 34.09
C ASP A 762 0.91 -31.31 33.75
N GLY A 763 2.00 -30.95 34.43
CA GLY A 763 2.66 -29.65 34.25
C GLY A 763 2.13 -28.54 35.17
N ASP A 764 1.21 -28.85 36.07
CA ASP A 764 0.76 -27.91 37.09
C ASP A 764 1.87 -27.61 38.11
N ILE A 765 1.83 -26.40 38.66
CA ILE A 765 2.88 -25.87 39.54
C ILE A 765 2.27 -25.56 40.90
N ILE A 766 2.82 -26.19 41.94
CA ILE A 766 2.56 -25.81 43.33
C ILE A 766 3.72 -24.94 43.81
N VAL A 767 3.37 -23.72 44.21
CA VAL A 767 4.28 -22.76 44.84
C VAL A 767 4.06 -22.79 46.34
N PHE A 768 5.10 -23.07 47.12
CA PHE A 768 5.00 -23.15 48.56
C PHE A 768 6.00 -22.22 49.25
N GLN A 769 5.66 -21.78 50.45
CA GLN A 769 6.53 -20.95 51.28
C GLN A 769 6.37 -21.32 52.75
N LYS A 770 7.36 -20.98 53.57
CA LYS A 770 7.28 -21.11 55.03
C LYS A 770 6.19 -20.18 55.59
N ASP A 771 5.30 -20.70 56.44
CA ASP A 771 4.35 -19.89 57.20
C ASP A 771 5.06 -19.30 58.42
N ASP A 772 5.60 -18.09 58.28
CA ASP A 772 6.41 -17.43 59.29
C ASP A 772 5.93 -15.98 59.49
N PRO A 773 5.70 -15.53 60.73
CA PRO A 773 5.37 -14.13 61.01
C PRO A 773 6.41 -13.12 60.48
N GLU A 774 7.67 -13.54 60.28
CA GLU A 774 8.69 -12.68 59.66
C GLU A 774 8.34 -12.29 58.21
N ASN A 775 7.46 -13.04 57.54
CA ASN A 775 7.05 -12.75 56.17
C ASN A 775 6.38 -11.37 56.04
N ASP A 776 5.62 -10.94 57.06
CA ASP A 776 4.93 -9.64 57.09
C ASP A 776 5.88 -8.44 57.09
N SER A 777 7.18 -8.67 57.39
CA SER A 777 8.22 -7.64 57.31
C SER A 777 8.79 -7.45 55.90
N SER A 778 8.52 -8.38 54.98
CA SER A 778 8.91 -8.25 53.58
C SER A 778 7.93 -7.35 52.81
N GLU A 779 8.42 -6.73 51.74
CA GLU A 779 7.60 -5.97 50.78
C GLU A 779 6.59 -6.87 50.06
N LEU A 780 6.95 -8.15 49.87
CA LEU A 780 6.12 -9.16 49.20
C LEU A 780 6.02 -10.39 50.12
N PRO A 781 5.17 -10.33 51.16
CA PRO A 781 5.03 -11.41 52.16
C PRO A 781 4.67 -12.77 51.57
N THR A 782 3.94 -12.77 50.45
CA THR A 782 3.42 -14.00 49.84
C THR A 782 3.81 -14.17 48.38
N ALA A 783 3.89 -15.42 47.92
CA ALA A 783 4.12 -15.77 46.51
C ALA A 783 3.04 -15.16 45.59
N LYS A 784 1.80 -15.08 46.07
CA LYS A 784 0.69 -14.42 45.36
C LYS A 784 0.99 -12.95 45.07
N GLU A 785 1.60 -12.25 46.02
CA GLU A 785 1.97 -10.85 45.84
C GLU A 785 3.19 -10.69 44.96
N TYR A 786 4.14 -11.62 45.04
CA TYR A 786 5.26 -11.71 44.12
C TYR A 786 4.81 -11.81 42.66
N PHE A 787 3.94 -12.77 42.31
CA PHE A 787 3.45 -12.89 40.94
C PHE A 787 2.57 -11.71 40.50
N ARG A 788 1.84 -11.09 41.44
CA ARG A 788 1.07 -9.87 41.18
C ARG A 788 1.99 -8.69 40.85
N ASP A 789 3.10 -8.54 41.57
CA ASP A 789 4.12 -7.53 41.30
C ASP A 789 4.80 -7.79 39.96
N LEU A 790 5.27 -9.02 39.72
CA LEU A 790 5.93 -9.43 38.48
C LEU A 790 5.07 -9.09 37.24
N TYR A 791 3.78 -9.43 37.27
CA TYR A 791 2.86 -9.13 36.16
C TYR A 791 2.58 -7.63 35.99
N SER A 792 2.59 -6.90 37.09
CA SER A 792 2.33 -5.46 37.05
C SER A 792 3.57 -4.68 36.63
N ARG A 793 4.76 -5.15 36.97
CA ARG A 793 6.04 -4.50 36.69
C ARG A 793 6.33 -4.47 35.19
N VAL A 794 6.65 -3.30 34.67
CA VAL A 794 7.01 -3.11 33.26
C VAL A 794 8.11 -2.07 33.14
N ASP A 795 9.14 -2.38 32.37
CA ASP A 795 10.17 -1.42 32.00
C ASP A 795 9.75 -0.66 30.74
N VAL A 796 9.71 0.66 30.84
CA VAL A 796 9.33 1.56 29.75
C VAL A 796 10.46 2.54 29.46
N ILE A 797 10.84 2.64 28.20
CA ILE A 797 11.81 3.61 27.69
C ILE A 797 11.09 4.93 27.42
N PHE A 798 11.58 6.04 27.99
CA PHE A 798 11.08 7.39 27.72
C PHE A 798 12.05 8.16 26.83
N CYS A 799 11.60 8.54 25.64
CA CYS A 799 12.38 9.30 24.65
C CYS A 799 11.84 10.73 24.50
N ASP A 800 12.72 11.73 24.45
CA ASP A 800 12.35 13.13 24.24
C ASP A 800 12.04 13.40 22.76
N LYS A 801 10.80 13.82 22.48
CA LYS A 801 10.33 14.13 21.13
C LYS A 801 11.12 15.26 20.46
N THR A 802 11.68 16.18 21.24
CA THR A 802 12.40 17.35 20.72
C THR A 802 13.84 17.04 20.32
N ILE A 803 14.37 15.89 20.75
CA ILE A 803 15.74 15.44 20.47
C ILE A 803 15.67 14.32 19.42
N PRO A 804 16.11 14.58 18.17
CA PRO A 804 16.16 13.54 17.14
C PRO A 804 17.06 12.38 17.58
N ASN A 805 16.59 11.13 17.42
CA ASN A 805 17.30 9.90 17.78
C ASN A 805 17.71 9.79 19.26
N ASP A 806 16.90 10.34 20.18
CA ASP A 806 17.15 10.18 21.61
C ASP A 806 17.12 8.70 22.03
N PRO A 807 18.20 8.14 22.61
CA PRO A 807 18.21 6.78 23.15
C PRO A 807 17.20 6.62 24.32
N GLY A 808 16.81 7.72 24.96
CA GLY A 808 15.89 7.73 26.08
C GLY A 808 16.47 7.12 27.35
N PHE A 809 15.60 6.90 28.33
CA PHE A 809 15.96 6.25 29.60
C PHE A 809 14.86 5.29 30.06
N VAL A 810 15.26 4.20 30.72
CA VAL A 810 14.34 3.18 31.23
C VAL A 810 13.81 3.59 32.60
N VAL A 811 12.51 3.42 32.81
CA VAL A 811 11.85 3.53 34.11
C VAL A 811 11.00 2.28 34.35
N THR A 812 11.21 1.63 35.50
CA THR A 812 10.36 0.53 35.94
C THR A 812 9.09 1.08 36.56
N LEU A 813 7.95 0.77 35.93
CA LEU A 813 6.62 1.24 36.29
C LEU A 813 5.69 0.06 36.57
N SER A 814 4.45 0.36 36.96
CA SER A 814 3.38 -0.63 37.04
C SER A 814 2.35 -0.41 35.94
N ASN A 815 1.94 -1.48 35.27
CA ASN A 815 0.86 -1.54 34.28
C ASN A 815 -0.46 -0.96 34.80
N ARG A 816 -0.64 -0.92 36.14
CA ARG A 816 -1.82 -0.36 36.81
C ARG A 816 -1.73 1.14 37.07
N MET A 817 -0.57 1.76 36.80
CA MET A 817 -0.39 3.18 37.04
C MET A 817 -1.28 4.00 36.12
N ASN A 818 -1.98 4.98 36.69
CA ASN A 818 -2.68 6.01 35.91
C ASN A 818 -1.71 7.09 35.42
N TYR A 819 -2.21 8.01 34.59
CA TYR A 819 -1.42 9.13 34.07
C TYR A 819 -0.61 9.87 35.15
N PHE A 820 -1.27 10.21 36.27
CA PHE A 820 -0.64 11.00 37.34
C PHE A 820 0.52 10.26 38.01
N GLN A 821 0.39 8.95 38.25
CA GLN A 821 1.45 8.13 38.84
C GLN A 821 2.64 7.97 37.89
N VAL A 822 2.37 7.74 36.59
CA VAL A 822 3.42 7.70 35.56
C VAL A 822 4.14 9.04 35.48
N ALA A 823 3.39 10.14 35.33
CA ALA A 823 3.93 11.49 35.25
C ALA A 823 4.78 11.84 36.48
N LYS A 824 4.31 11.52 37.69
CA LYS A 824 5.06 11.75 38.93
C LYS A 824 6.39 10.99 38.96
N THR A 825 6.39 9.73 38.54
CA THR A 825 7.59 8.88 38.56
C THR A 825 8.62 9.35 37.53
N VAL A 826 8.15 9.66 36.31
CA VAL A 826 9.02 10.20 35.24
C VAL A 826 9.56 11.59 35.61
N ALA A 827 8.73 12.45 36.20
CA ALA A 827 9.14 13.78 36.64
C ALA A 827 10.18 13.74 37.76
N GLN A 828 10.06 12.79 38.70
CA GLN A 828 11.10 12.53 39.71
C GLN A 828 12.41 12.12 39.05
N ARG A 829 12.37 11.30 37.99
CA ARG A 829 13.56 10.86 37.24
C ARG A 829 14.22 12.00 36.45
N LEU A 830 13.42 12.97 36.00
CA LEU A 830 13.83 14.15 35.23
C LEU A 830 14.09 15.40 36.08
N ASN A 831 13.90 15.34 37.40
CA ASN A 831 13.96 16.48 38.32
C ASN A 831 13.08 17.68 37.88
N THR A 832 11.84 17.41 37.47
CA THR A 832 10.88 18.44 37.01
C THR A 832 9.51 18.29 37.69
N ASP A 833 8.61 19.23 37.46
CA ASP A 833 7.20 19.14 37.90
C ASP A 833 6.42 18.22 36.94
N PRO A 834 5.61 17.26 37.43
CA PRO A 834 4.77 16.40 36.59
C PRO A 834 3.85 17.17 35.63
N MET A 835 3.43 18.37 36.01
CA MET A 835 2.59 19.25 35.19
C MET A 835 3.38 19.93 34.06
N LEU A 836 4.71 19.84 34.04
CA LEU A 836 5.57 20.33 32.96
C LEU A 836 5.94 19.23 31.96
N LEU A 837 5.33 18.04 32.05
CA LEU A 837 5.54 16.95 31.10
C LEU A 837 4.30 16.71 30.23
N GLN A 838 4.51 16.63 28.93
CA GLN A 838 3.51 16.15 27.98
C GLN A 838 3.98 14.84 27.36
N PHE A 839 3.18 13.79 27.54
CA PHE A 839 3.42 12.48 26.94
C PHE A 839 2.72 12.37 25.59
N PHE A 840 3.14 11.40 24.77
CA PHE A 840 2.52 11.09 23.48
C PHE A 840 2.12 9.62 23.43
N LYS A 841 0.97 9.33 22.79
CA LYS A 841 0.55 7.97 22.50
C LYS A 841 1.52 7.32 21.51
N SER A 842 1.85 6.05 21.70
CA SER A 842 2.62 5.27 20.74
C SER A 842 1.74 4.79 19.57
N GLN A 843 2.30 4.66 18.37
CA GLN A 843 1.64 4.07 17.20
C GLN A 843 1.98 2.59 16.99
N GLY A 844 2.82 1.98 17.83
CA GLY A 844 3.18 0.56 17.81
C GLY A 844 3.99 0.14 16.58
N TYR A 845 3.34 0.07 15.42
CA TYR A 845 3.93 -0.39 14.15
C TYR A 845 4.77 0.69 13.45
N ARG A 846 4.33 1.95 13.51
CA ARG A 846 5.10 3.09 13.01
C ARG A 846 5.95 3.63 14.15
N ASP A 847 7.26 3.64 13.95
CA ASP A 847 8.15 4.20 14.95
C ASP A 847 7.99 5.73 15.02
N GLY A 848 7.60 6.24 16.19
CA GLY A 848 7.49 7.67 16.45
C GLY A 848 6.35 8.06 17.40
N PRO A 849 6.35 9.31 17.88
CA PRO A 849 5.28 9.85 18.73
C PRO A 849 3.99 10.05 17.92
N GLY A 850 2.88 9.53 18.42
CA GLY A 850 1.55 9.82 17.92
C GLY A 850 0.96 11.10 18.51
N ASN A 851 -0.35 11.08 18.72
CA ASN A 851 -1.07 12.22 19.30
C ASN A 851 -0.66 12.46 20.77
N PRO A 852 -0.62 13.72 21.23
CA PRO A 852 -0.36 14.03 22.63
C PRO A 852 -1.40 13.37 23.55
N LEU A 853 -0.93 12.84 24.68
CA LEU A 853 -1.75 12.23 25.71
C LEU A 853 -2.27 13.31 26.65
N ARG A 854 -3.58 13.41 26.83
CA ARG A 854 -4.20 14.39 27.74
C ARG A 854 -3.90 14.06 29.19
N HIS A 855 -3.72 15.08 30.03
CA HIS A 855 -3.42 14.90 31.46
C HIS A 855 -4.56 14.22 32.26
N ASN A 856 -5.79 14.30 31.76
CA ASN A 856 -6.97 13.67 32.33
C ASN A 856 -7.28 12.29 31.74
N TYR A 857 -6.28 11.63 31.13
CA TYR A 857 -6.43 10.28 30.60
C TYR A 857 -6.85 9.30 31.71
N GLU A 858 -8.04 8.72 31.55
CA GLU A 858 -8.67 7.83 32.54
C GLU A 858 -8.09 6.41 32.52
N GLY A 859 -7.40 6.02 31.45
CA GLY A 859 -6.79 4.71 31.32
C GLY A 859 -5.50 4.55 32.13
N THR A 860 -4.95 3.35 32.05
CA THR A 860 -3.72 2.94 32.73
C THR A 860 -2.55 2.83 31.75
N LEU A 861 -1.35 2.64 32.28
CA LEU A 861 -0.16 2.36 31.47
C LEU A 861 -0.34 1.13 30.58
N ARG A 862 -1.07 0.10 31.05
CA ARG A 862 -1.40 -1.08 30.24
C ARG A 862 -2.11 -0.71 28.93
N ASP A 863 -3.07 0.20 29.01
CA ASP A 863 -3.88 0.64 27.86
C ASP A 863 -3.04 1.44 26.85
N LEU A 864 -2.01 2.14 27.32
CA LEU A 864 -1.05 2.87 26.46
C LEU A 864 -0.07 1.93 25.76
N LEU A 865 0.28 0.81 26.38
CA LEU A 865 1.30 -0.12 25.90
C LEU A 865 0.74 -1.31 25.10
N GLN A 866 -0.58 -1.45 24.97
CA GLN A 866 -1.22 -2.57 24.27
C GLN A 866 -0.78 -2.74 22.80
N PHE A 867 -0.27 -1.69 22.16
CA PHE A 867 0.21 -1.72 20.78
C PHE A 867 1.60 -2.35 20.61
N PHE A 868 2.32 -2.58 21.71
CA PHE A 868 3.62 -3.24 21.69
C PHE A 868 3.44 -4.76 21.73
N LYS A 869 4.18 -5.47 20.88
CA LYS A 869 4.27 -6.94 20.99
C LYS A 869 4.98 -7.31 22.31
N PRO A 870 4.68 -8.47 22.93
CA PRO A 870 5.31 -8.87 24.20
C PRO A 870 6.84 -8.85 24.18
N ARG A 871 7.44 -9.27 23.05
CA ARG A 871 8.90 -9.31 22.79
C ARG A 871 9.53 -7.94 22.50
N GLN A 872 8.73 -6.92 22.18
CA GLN A 872 9.27 -5.60 21.88
C GLN A 872 9.53 -4.81 23.17
N PRO A 873 10.67 -4.09 23.29
CA PRO A 873 10.87 -3.10 24.33
C PRO A 873 9.78 -2.03 24.25
N LYS A 874 9.20 -1.68 25.40
CA LYS A 874 8.08 -0.76 25.49
C LYS A 874 8.64 0.65 25.55
N LYS A 875 8.17 1.55 24.67
CA LYS A 875 8.65 2.93 24.60
C LYS A 875 7.51 3.95 24.56
N LEU A 876 7.69 5.07 25.24
CA LEU A 876 6.80 6.23 25.20
C LEU A 876 7.62 7.49 24.95
N TYR A 877 7.00 8.45 24.28
CA TYR A 877 7.62 9.73 23.98
C TYR A 877 7.10 10.82 24.92
N TYR A 878 7.94 11.78 25.25
CA TYR A 878 7.56 12.95 26.06
C TYR A 878 8.23 14.24 25.55
N GLN A 879 7.78 15.38 26.05
CA GLN A 879 8.49 16.66 25.94
C GLN A 879 8.29 17.48 27.21
N GLN A 880 9.23 18.38 27.51
CA GLN A 880 9.09 19.35 28.61
C GLN A 880 8.36 20.62 28.15
N LEU A 881 7.44 21.10 28.98
CA LEU A 881 6.65 22.31 28.77
C LEU A 881 7.22 23.48 29.58
N LYS A 882 6.96 24.72 29.11
CA LYS A 882 7.29 25.95 29.85
C LYS A 882 6.16 26.42 30.79
N MET A 883 4.99 25.82 30.69
CA MET A 883 3.80 26.11 31.51
C MET A 883 3.10 24.81 31.87
N LYS A 884 2.21 24.84 32.86
CA LYS A 884 1.50 23.64 33.30
C LYS A 884 0.64 23.06 32.17
N ILE A 885 0.57 21.74 32.07
CA ILE A 885 -0.17 21.02 31.04
C ILE A 885 -1.66 21.34 31.08
N THR A 886 -2.23 21.60 32.26
CA THR A 886 -3.62 22.03 32.43
C THR A 886 -3.90 23.34 31.70
N ASP A 887 -2.96 24.29 31.78
CA ASP A 887 -3.08 25.60 31.13
C ASP A 887 -2.75 25.47 29.65
N PHE A 888 -1.74 24.66 29.31
CA PHE A 888 -1.34 24.38 27.94
C PHE A 888 -2.46 23.71 27.12
N GLU A 889 -3.18 22.76 27.70
CA GLU A 889 -4.26 22.03 27.04
C GLU A 889 -5.50 22.90 26.79
N ASN A 890 -5.74 23.92 27.62
CA ASN A 890 -6.83 24.87 27.44
C ASN A 890 -6.45 26.03 26.51
N ARG A 891 -5.17 26.17 26.16
CA ARG A 891 -4.69 27.23 25.25
C ARG A 891 -4.54 26.73 23.81
N ARG A 892 -4.79 27.62 22.85
CA ARG A 892 -4.58 27.38 21.42
C ARG A 892 -3.29 28.08 21.00
N SER A 893 -2.42 27.40 20.26
CA SER A 893 -1.32 28.08 19.56
C SER A 893 -1.92 28.93 18.44
N PHE A 894 -1.76 30.24 18.50
CA PHE A 894 -2.22 31.18 17.48
C PHE A 894 -1.01 31.92 16.91
N LYS A 895 -0.66 31.60 15.66
CA LYS A 895 0.45 32.22 14.93
C LYS A 895 -0.11 33.40 14.13
N CYS A 896 0.44 34.59 14.31
CA CYS A 896 0.00 35.82 13.66
C CYS A 896 1.16 36.80 13.46
N THR A 897 0.91 37.90 12.76
CA THR A 897 1.86 39.00 12.58
C THR A 897 1.57 40.14 13.54
N TRP A 898 2.61 40.74 14.12
CA TRP A 898 2.55 41.95 14.93
C TRP A 898 3.06 43.13 14.10
N LEU A 899 2.28 44.22 13.99
CA LEU A 899 2.74 45.47 13.39
C LEU A 899 3.21 46.41 14.50
N ASN A 900 4.51 46.68 14.52
CA ASN A 900 5.11 47.54 15.54
C ASN A 900 4.92 49.03 15.23
N SER A 901 5.32 49.89 16.17
CA SER A 901 5.21 51.35 16.06
C SER A 901 6.03 51.97 14.91
N GLN A 902 6.97 51.21 14.34
CA GLN A 902 7.80 51.58 13.20
C GLN A 902 7.21 51.07 11.87
N PHE A 903 5.97 50.59 11.87
CA PHE A 903 5.27 50.07 10.69
C PHE A 903 5.97 48.84 10.06
N ARG A 904 6.57 48.00 10.89
CA ARG A 904 7.21 46.74 10.49
C ARG A 904 6.47 45.53 11.05
N GLU A 905 6.41 44.46 10.26
CA GLU A 905 5.76 43.20 10.62
C GLU A 905 6.75 42.21 11.28
N GLU A 906 6.34 41.62 12.39
CA GLU A 906 7.08 40.60 13.14
C GLU A 906 6.19 39.35 13.32
N GLU A 907 6.73 38.13 13.10
CA GLU A 907 5.97 36.90 13.41
C GLU A 907 5.93 36.66 14.92
N ILE A 908 4.73 36.41 15.45
CA ILE A 908 4.53 36.09 16.86
C ILE A 908 3.63 34.87 17.03
N THR A 909 3.90 34.09 18.08
CA THR A 909 3.04 32.97 18.49
C THR A 909 2.54 33.23 19.91
N VAL A 910 1.24 33.34 20.06
CA VAL A 910 0.55 33.58 21.34
C VAL A 910 -0.34 32.39 21.68
N TYR A 911 -0.65 32.25 22.97
CA TYR A 911 -1.38 31.11 23.51
C TYR A 911 -2.66 31.54 24.24
N PRO A 912 -3.66 32.11 23.55
CA PRO A 912 -4.95 32.43 24.16
C PRO A 912 -5.75 31.18 24.55
N ASP A 913 -6.78 31.35 25.37
CA ASP A 913 -7.76 30.30 25.65
C ASP A 913 -8.42 29.82 24.35
N LYS A 914 -8.60 28.50 24.19
CA LYS A 914 -9.25 27.90 23.01
C LYS A 914 -10.67 28.43 22.78
N HIS A 915 -11.40 28.72 23.85
CA HIS A 915 -12.76 29.24 23.81
C HIS A 915 -12.80 30.75 24.10
N GLY A 916 -11.64 31.39 24.10
CA GLY A 916 -11.52 32.82 24.25
C GLY A 916 -12.10 33.58 23.06
N CYS A 917 -12.26 34.86 23.27
CA CYS A 917 -12.59 35.83 22.25
C CYS A 917 -11.34 36.54 21.75
N VAL A 918 -11.49 37.35 20.70
CA VAL A 918 -10.42 38.18 20.15
C VAL A 918 -9.81 39.08 21.22
N ARG A 919 -10.60 39.56 22.20
CA ARG A 919 -10.07 40.29 23.37
C ARG A 919 -8.98 39.52 24.12
N ASP A 920 -9.20 38.23 24.34
CA ASP A 920 -8.24 37.39 25.09
C ASP A 920 -6.93 37.22 24.31
N LEU A 921 -7.03 37.09 22.98
CA LEU A 921 -5.88 37.08 22.08
C LEU A 921 -5.11 38.42 22.12
N LEU A 922 -5.81 39.54 22.08
CA LEU A 922 -5.21 40.87 22.14
C LEU A 922 -4.50 41.10 23.49
N GLU A 923 -5.12 40.70 24.59
CA GLU A 923 -4.54 40.85 25.93
C GLU A 923 -3.33 39.91 26.15
N GLU A 924 -3.34 38.71 25.57
CA GLU A 924 -2.14 37.84 25.56
C GLU A 924 -1.02 38.43 24.70
N CYS A 925 -1.33 38.99 23.53
CA CYS A 925 -0.35 39.70 22.70
C CYS A 925 0.28 40.87 23.46
N LYS A 926 -0.53 41.66 24.16
CA LYS A 926 -0.10 42.80 24.98
C LYS A 926 0.95 42.44 26.05
N LYS A 927 1.03 41.18 26.49
CA LYS A 927 2.02 40.68 27.46
C LYS A 927 3.38 40.34 26.85
N VAL A 928 3.42 40.08 25.54
CA VAL A 928 4.62 39.64 24.81
C VAL A 928 5.21 40.71 23.89
N VAL A 929 4.48 41.82 23.66
CA VAL A 929 4.96 42.96 22.87
C VAL A 929 5.21 44.20 23.74
N GLU A 930 6.12 45.08 23.28
CA GLU A 930 6.38 46.37 23.91
C GLU A 930 5.53 47.46 23.21
N LEU A 931 4.60 48.07 23.94
CA LEU A 931 3.71 49.12 23.43
C LEU A 931 4.41 50.48 23.38
N SER A 932 3.93 51.39 22.52
CA SER A 932 4.48 52.74 22.43
C SER A 932 4.10 53.60 23.65
N GLU A 933 5.06 54.29 24.27
CA GLU A 933 4.83 55.09 25.50
C GLU A 933 3.74 56.18 25.37
N LYS A 934 3.50 56.65 24.13
CA LYS A 934 2.46 57.65 23.79
C LYS A 934 1.38 57.08 22.85
N GLY A 935 1.28 55.77 22.75
CA GLY A 935 0.28 55.08 21.93
C GLY A 935 -1.12 55.15 22.52
N SER A 936 -2.09 54.54 21.81
CA SER A 936 -3.45 54.44 22.33
C SER A 936 -3.59 53.37 23.42
N GLY A 937 -2.65 52.41 23.49
CA GLY A 937 -2.75 51.23 24.34
C GLY A 937 -3.89 50.26 23.98
N LYS A 938 -4.60 50.53 22.88
CA LYS A 938 -5.70 49.70 22.35
C LYS A 938 -5.20 48.94 21.13
N LEU A 939 -5.42 47.63 21.12
CA LEU A 939 -5.04 46.75 20.01
C LEU A 939 -6.26 46.39 19.16
N ARG A 940 -6.03 46.00 17.91
CA ARG A 940 -7.06 45.41 17.03
C ARG A 940 -6.51 44.19 16.29
N LEU A 941 -7.43 43.32 15.88
CA LEU A 941 -7.13 42.16 15.04
C LEU A 941 -7.61 42.42 13.60
N LEU A 942 -6.70 42.32 12.65
CA LEU A 942 -6.96 42.46 11.23
C LEU A 942 -6.88 41.10 10.54
N GLU A 943 -7.75 40.91 9.57
CA GLU A 943 -7.72 39.77 8.68
C GLU A 943 -7.19 40.20 7.30
N ILE A 944 -6.10 39.58 6.86
CA ILE A 944 -5.39 39.92 5.63
C ILE A 944 -5.43 38.73 4.68
N VAL A 945 -5.87 38.99 3.45
CA VAL A 945 -5.86 38.02 2.34
C VAL A 945 -5.26 38.69 1.13
N SER A 946 -4.28 38.03 0.50
CA SER A 946 -3.55 38.56 -0.66
C SER A 946 -3.06 40.00 -0.46
N TYR A 947 -2.43 40.30 0.67
CA TYR A 947 -1.92 41.64 1.03
C TYR A 947 -2.99 42.74 1.11
N LYS A 948 -4.25 42.38 1.40
CA LYS A 948 -5.37 43.33 1.58
C LYS A 948 -6.08 43.07 2.89
N ILE A 949 -6.41 44.12 3.62
CA ILE A 949 -7.26 44.05 4.79
C ILE A 949 -8.70 43.80 4.31
N ILE A 950 -9.25 42.65 4.68
CA ILE A 950 -10.62 42.27 4.32
C ILE A 950 -11.60 42.51 5.46
N GLY A 951 -11.11 42.62 6.70
CA GLY A 951 -11.94 42.85 7.87
C GLY A 951 -11.14 43.25 9.11
N VAL A 952 -11.85 43.88 10.05
CA VAL A 952 -11.40 44.12 11.42
C VAL A 952 -12.30 43.28 12.31
N HIS A 953 -11.72 42.31 13.02
CA HIS A 953 -12.47 41.46 13.94
C HIS A 953 -12.86 42.25 15.19
N GLN A 954 -14.06 41.97 15.70
CA GLN A 954 -14.55 42.60 16.93
C GLN A 954 -13.97 41.87 18.15
N GLU A 955 -13.77 42.60 19.25
CA GLU A 955 -13.19 42.03 20.48
C GLU A 955 -14.02 40.88 21.08
N ASP A 956 -15.34 40.92 20.90
CA ASP A 956 -16.32 39.95 21.37
C ASP A 956 -16.46 38.72 20.47
N GLU A 957 -15.78 38.70 19.31
CA GLU A 957 -15.80 37.59 18.38
C GLU A 957 -15.01 36.40 18.94
N LEU A 958 -15.54 35.18 18.82
CA LEU A 958 -14.90 33.98 19.33
C LEU A 958 -13.71 33.57 18.45
N LEU A 959 -12.60 33.12 19.06
CA LEU A 959 -11.44 32.63 18.31
C LEU A 959 -11.76 31.38 17.47
N GLU A 960 -12.78 30.62 17.87
CA GLU A 960 -13.31 29.48 17.11
C GLU A 960 -13.96 29.90 15.78
N CYS A 961 -14.51 31.11 15.71
CA CYS A 961 -15.12 31.65 14.49
C CYS A 961 -14.09 32.20 13.48
N LEU A 962 -12.82 32.35 13.89
CA LEU A 962 -11.74 32.78 12.99
C LEU A 962 -11.38 31.68 11.99
N SER A 963 -11.32 32.04 10.70
CA SER A 963 -11.05 31.09 9.62
C SER A 963 -9.66 30.45 9.75
N PRO A 964 -9.55 29.11 9.68
CA PRO A 964 -8.26 28.40 9.70
C PRO A 964 -7.58 28.32 8.32
N ALA A 965 -8.10 28.98 7.29
CA ALA A 965 -7.62 28.84 5.92
C ALA A 965 -6.20 29.40 5.73
N THR A 966 -5.34 28.64 5.04
CA THR A 966 -3.91 28.97 4.79
C THR A 966 -3.71 30.30 4.07
N SER A 967 -4.71 30.77 3.33
CA SER A 967 -4.70 32.04 2.59
C SER A 967 -4.91 33.26 3.48
N ARG A 968 -5.28 33.07 4.75
CA ARG A 968 -5.58 34.15 5.70
C ARG A 968 -4.41 34.37 6.65
N THR A 969 -3.99 35.61 6.73
CA THR A 969 -2.98 36.07 7.67
C THR A 969 -3.66 36.98 8.67
N PHE A 970 -3.50 36.68 9.96
CA PHE A 970 -4.02 37.54 11.03
C PHE A 970 -2.92 38.49 11.48
N ARG A 971 -3.24 39.79 11.58
CA ARG A 971 -2.32 40.81 12.07
C ARG A 971 -2.87 41.54 13.27
N ILE A 972 -2.07 41.64 14.33
CA ILE A 972 -2.36 42.44 15.51
C ILE A 972 -1.57 43.75 15.40
N GLU A 973 -2.21 44.88 15.69
CA GLU A 973 -1.55 46.18 15.69
C GLU A 973 -2.15 47.14 16.72
N GLU A 974 -1.35 48.12 17.14
CA GLU A 974 -1.81 49.20 18.00
C GLU A 974 -2.63 50.22 17.20
N ILE A 975 -3.83 50.53 17.69
CA ILE A 975 -4.73 51.51 17.05
C ILE A 975 -4.08 52.91 17.16
N PRO A 976 -3.85 53.63 16.05
CA PRO A 976 -3.30 54.98 16.13
C PRO A 976 -4.26 55.93 16.88
N LEU A 977 -3.74 56.88 17.67
CA LEU A 977 -4.56 57.85 18.42
C LEU A 977 -5.62 58.54 17.54
N ALA A 978 -5.26 58.87 16.30
CA ALA A 978 -6.15 59.51 15.33
C ALA A 978 -7.28 58.61 14.80
N GLN A 979 -7.34 57.32 15.18
CA GLN A 979 -8.34 56.35 14.74
C GLN A 979 -9.22 55.83 15.89
N VAL A 980 -8.98 56.28 17.13
CA VAL A 980 -9.72 55.81 18.31
C VAL A 980 -11.12 56.42 18.36
N ASP A 981 -11.21 57.75 18.33
CA ASP A 981 -12.45 58.51 18.42
C ASP A 981 -12.67 59.29 17.12
N ILE A 982 -13.19 58.60 16.11
CA ILE A 982 -13.52 59.17 14.80
C ILE A 982 -14.94 59.73 14.76
N ASP A 983 -15.11 60.89 14.13
CA ASP A 983 -16.42 61.49 13.88
C ASP A 983 -17.16 60.69 12.80
N LYS A 984 -18.15 59.89 13.20
CA LYS A 984 -18.87 58.97 12.31
C LYS A 984 -19.70 59.68 11.22
N GLU A 985 -19.96 60.99 11.33
CA GLU A 985 -20.66 61.74 10.29
C GLU A 985 -19.72 62.27 9.20
N ASN A 986 -18.51 62.71 9.58
CA ASN A 986 -17.60 63.41 8.67
C ASN A 986 -16.29 62.65 8.42
N GLU A 987 -16.05 61.53 9.09
CA GLU A 987 -14.83 60.74 8.98
C GLU A 987 -15.11 59.26 8.74
N MET A 988 -14.21 58.62 7.98
CA MET A 988 -14.29 57.19 7.68
C MET A 988 -12.90 56.55 7.76
N LEU A 989 -12.87 55.31 8.25
CA LEU A 989 -11.73 54.42 8.09
C LEU A 989 -11.86 53.64 6.79
N ILE A 990 -10.86 53.78 5.93
CA ILE A 990 -10.76 53.07 4.66
C ILE A 990 -9.55 52.13 4.67
N THR A 991 -9.63 51.07 3.88
CA THR A 991 -8.51 50.14 3.66
C THR A 991 -7.61 50.66 2.55
N VAL A 992 -6.30 50.53 2.76
CA VAL A 992 -5.26 50.91 1.81
C VAL A 992 -4.38 49.70 1.54
N ALA A 993 -4.09 49.43 0.27
CA ALA A 993 -3.19 48.36 -0.14
C ALA A 993 -2.31 48.79 -1.33
N HIS A 994 -1.11 48.23 -1.41
CA HIS A 994 -0.22 48.47 -2.55
C HIS A 994 -0.50 47.47 -3.65
N PHE A 995 -0.41 47.91 -4.90
CA PHE A 995 -0.52 47.04 -6.06
C PHE A 995 0.44 47.53 -7.16
N HIS A 996 0.73 46.67 -8.14
CA HIS A 996 1.57 47.04 -9.26
C HIS A 996 0.94 46.59 -10.57
N LYS A 997 0.63 47.55 -11.46
CA LYS A 997 -0.03 47.34 -12.77
C LYS A 997 -1.44 46.75 -12.68
N GLU A 998 -1.55 45.54 -12.16
CA GLU A 998 -2.82 44.83 -11.99
C GLU A 998 -3.35 44.98 -10.58
N VAL A 999 -4.65 45.23 -10.48
CA VAL A 999 -5.37 45.41 -9.21
C VAL A 999 -5.32 44.17 -8.31
N PHE A 1000 -5.09 42.99 -8.90
CA PHE A 1000 -4.92 41.72 -8.20
C PHE A 1000 -3.47 41.46 -7.78
N GLY A 1001 -2.50 42.17 -8.37
CA GLY A 1001 -1.08 42.10 -8.05
C GLY A 1001 -0.72 42.92 -6.81
N THR A 1002 -1.42 42.66 -5.70
CA THR A 1002 -1.22 43.37 -4.44
C THR A 1002 0.01 42.87 -3.70
N PHE A 1003 0.67 43.76 -2.96
CA PHE A 1003 1.89 43.46 -2.21
C PHE A 1003 2.07 44.40 -1.02
N GLY A 1004 3.13 44.18 -0.25
CA GLY A 1004 3.53 45.07 0.85
C GLY A 1004 2.61 44.98 2.06
N ILE A 1005 2.59 46.04 2.87
CA ILE A 1005 1.90 46.08 4.15
C ILE A 1005 0.60 46.89 3.98
N PRO A 1006 -0.59 46.28 3.94
CA PRO A 1006 -1.83 47.03 3.88
C PRO A 1006 -2.09 47.75 5.21
N PHE A 1007 -2.83 48.84 5.20
CA PHE A 1007 -3.13 49.62 6.42
C PHE A 1007 -4.48 50.31 6.37
N LEU A 1008 -4.98 50.72 7.54
CA LEU A 1008 -6.20 51.52 7.67
C LEU A 1008 -5.85 53.00 7.72
N LEU A 1009 -6.59 53.82 6.97
CA LEU A 1009 -6.39 55.26 6.86
C LEU A 1009 -7.68 56.00 7.21
N ARG A 1010 -7.56 57.07 8.00
CA ARG A 1010 -8.67 58.00 8.28
C ARG A 1010 -8.78 59.03 7.16
N ILE A 1011 -9.96 59.19 6.59
CA ILE A 1011 -10.30 60.25 5.62
C ILE A 1011 -11.43 61.13 6.17
N HIS A 1012 -11.51 62.38 5.70
CA HIS A 1012 -12.48 63.38 6.17
C HIS A 1012 -13.28 63.92 4.98
N GLN A 1013 -14.60 64.05 5.12
CA GLN A 1013 -15.51 64.55 4.09
C GLN A 1013 -15.09 65.96 3.65
N GLY A 1014 -14.97 66.18 2.34
CA GLY A 1014 -14.54 67.46 1.76
C GLY A 1014 -13.06 67.79 1.96
N GLY A 1015 -12.25 66.88 2.52
CA GLY A 1015 -10.81 67.08 2.66
C GLY A 1015 -10.10 67.05 1.30
N HIS A 1016 -9.10 67.91 1.11
CA HIS A 1016 -8.28 67.91 -0.10
C HIS A 1016 -7.40 66.65 -0.17
N PHE A 1017 -7.34 65.98 -1.32
CA PHE A 1017 -6.57 64.73 -1.45
C PHE A 1017 -5.07 64.88 -1.14
N ARG A 1018 -4.49 66.07 -1.38
CA ARG A 1018 -3.10 66.37 -0.99
C ARG A 1018 -2.81 66.15 0.50
N GLU A 1019 -3.78 66.38 1.40
CA GLU A 1019 -3.60 66.10 2.83
C GLU A 1019 -3.64 64.61 3.15
N VAL A 1020 -4.39 63.83 2.35
CA VAL A 1020 -4.41 62.36 2.43
C VAL A 1020 -3.06 61.82 1.98
N MET A 1021 -2.54 62.29 0.84
CA MET A 1021 -1.22 61.93 0.32
C MET A 1021 -0.11 62.20 1.33
N LYS A 1022 -0.08 63.38 1.95
CA LYS A 1022 0.94 63.74 2.95
C LYS A 1022 0.92 62.82 4.18
N ARG A 1023 -0.27 62.38 4.60
CA ARG A 1023 -0.43 61.39 5.69
C ARG A 1023 0.10 60.02 5.31
N ILE A 1024 -0.21 59.56 4.09
CA ILE A 1024 0.31 58.29 3.56
C ILE A 1024 1.84 58.34 3.48
N GLN A 1025 2.41 59.41 2.93
CA GLN A 1025 3.85 59.61 2.83
C GLN A 1025 4.54 59.51 4.20
N THR A 1026 3.96 60.15 5.22
CA THR A 1026 4.50 60.14 6.59
C THR A 1026 4.42 58.75 7.22
N MET A 1027 3.35 57.98 6.96
CA MET A 1027 3.22 56.61 7.49
C MET A 1027 4.15 55.62 6.82
N LEU A 1028 4.39 55.77 5.52
CA LEU A 1028 5.22 54.83 4.75
C LEU A 1028 6.73 55.07 4.92
N ASP A 1029 7.13 56.21 5.50
CA ASP A 1029 8.54 56.59 5.71
C ASP A 1029 9.41 56.47 4.44
N ILE A 1030 8.86 56.94 3.32
CA ILE A 1030 9.46 56.87 1.98
C ILE A 1030 9.99 58.23 1.52
N GLN A 1031 11.08 58.19 0.75
CA GLN A 1031 11.70 59.40 0.20
C GLN A 1031 10.73 60.13 -0.75
N GLU A 1032 10.75 61.46 -0.70
CA GLU A 1032 9.86 62.33 -1.49
C GLU A 1032 9.90 62.00 -2.99
N LYS A 1033 11.11 61.83 -3.57
CA LYS A 1033 11.33 61.42 -4.97
C LYS A 1033 10.73 60.06 -5.34
N GLU A 1034 10.52 59.20 -4.35
CA GLU A 1034 9.94 57.89 -4.55
C GLU A 1034 8.42 57.95 -4.52
N PHE A 1035 7.89 58.76 -3.59
CA PHE A 1035 6.46 59.02 -3.47
C PHE A 1035 5.88 59.79 -4.65
N GLU A 1036 6.67 60.65 -5.31
CA GLU A 1036 6.30 61.32 -6.57
C GLU A 1036 5.91 60.35 -7.70
N LYS A 1037 6.27 59.07 -7.61
CA LYS A 1037 5.95 58.05 -8.62
C LYS A 1037 4.67 57.28 -8.32
N PHE A 1038 4.07 57.50 -7.15
CA PHE A 1038 2.86 56.80 -6.74
C PHE A 1038 1.68 57.30 -7.57
N LYS A 1039 0.77 56.39 -7.88
CA LYS A 1039 -0.57 56.76 -8.38
C LYS A 1039 -1.61 56.22 -7.42
N PHE A 1040 -2.69 56.97 -7.26
CA PHE A 1040 -3.75 56.66 -6.32
C PHE A 1040 -5.02 56.30 -7.06
N ALA A 1041 -5.65 55.18 -6.70
CA ALA A 1041 -6.88 54.74 -7.34
C ALA A 1041 -7.91 54.27 -6.32
N ILE A 1042 -9.19 54.57 -6.56
CA ILE A 1042 -10.29 53.92 -5.85
C ILE A 1042 -10.57 52.61 -6.56
N VAL A 1043 -10.63 51.53 -5.79
CA VAL A 1043 -10.77 50.18 -6.33
C VAL A 1043 -11.98 49.47 -5.74
N MET A 1044 -12.77 48.84 -6.60
CA MET A 1044 -13.95 48.06 -6.23
C MET A 1044 -14.18 46.94 -7.24
N MET A 1045 -14.41 45.71 -6.78
CA MET A 1045 -14.75 44.55 -7.64
C MET A 1045 -13.79 44.34 -8.83
N GLY A 1046 -12.49 44.51 -8.60
CA GLY A 1046 -11.45 44.35 -9.65
C GLY A 1046 -11.33 45.52 -10.63
N ARG A 1047 -12.21 46.53 -10.53
CA ARG A 1047 -12.16 47.77 -11.32
C ARG A 1047 -11.51 48.87 -10.51
N HIS A 1048 -10.77 49.76 -11.17
CA HIS A 1048 -10.11 50.89 -10.52
C HIS A 1048 -10.35 52.18 -11.30
N THR A 1049 -10.40 53.29 -10.56
CA THR A 1049 -10.47 54.64 -11.11
C THR A 1049 -9.35 55.46 -10.48
N TYR A 1050 -8.40 55.94 -11.29
CA TYR A 1050 -7.35 56.82 -10.79
C TYR A 1050 -7.92 58.17 -10.35
N LEU A 1051 -7.41 58.67 -9.24
CA LEU A 1051 -7.76 59.96 -8.69
C LEU A 1051 -6.89 61.05 -9.30
N ASN A 1052 -7.48 62.22 -9.55
CA ASN A 1052 -6.71 63.41 -9.89
C ASN A 1052 -6.18 64.05 -8.60
N GLU A 1053 -4.86 64.03 -8.42
CA GLU A 1053 -4.18 64.45 -7.19
C GLU A 1053 -4.39 65.94 -6.85
N ASP A 1054 -4.64 66.77 -7.86
CA ASP A 1054 -4.83 68.21 -7.71
C ASP A 1054 -6.30 68.63 -7.57
N GLU A 1055 -7.24 67.84 -8.10
CA GLU A 1055 -8.66 68.21 -8.20
C GLU A 1055 -9.58 67.40 -7.27
N TYR A 1056 -9.16 66.22 -6.80
CA TYR A 1056 -10.04 65.36 -6.01
C TYR A 1056 -10.25 65.91 -4.58
N GLU A 1057 -11.50 66.18 -4.26
CA GLU A 1057 -11.99 66.37 -2.89
C GLU A 1057 -12.58 65.05 -2.38
N VAL A 1058 -12.22 64.67 -1.17
CA VAL A 1058 -12.67 63.42 -0.56
C VAL A 1058 -14.20 63.43 -0.42
N ASN A 1059 -14.83 62.43 -1.03
CA ASN A 1059 -16.23 62.13 -0.84
C ASN A 1059 -16.37 60.74 -0.21
N LEU A 1060 -16.87 60.68 1.02
CA LEU A 1060 -17.06 59.44 1.78
C LEU A 1060 -17.91 58.42 1.01
N LYS A 1061 -18.88 58.87 0.21
CA LYS A 1061 -19.71 58.00 -0.63
C LYS A 1061 -18.92 57.20 -1.67
N ASP A 1062 -17.74 57.68 -2.08
CA ASP A 1062 -16.90 56.96 -3.03
C ASP A 1062 -16.28 55.69 -2.41
N PHE A 1063 -16.24 55.63 -1.07
CA PHE A 1063 -15.69 54.53 -0.29
C PHE A 1063 -16.77 53.68 0.40
N GLU A 1064 -18.04 54.03 0.22
CA GLU A 1064 -19.17 53.25 0.71
C GLU A 1064 -19.59 52.19 -0.31
N PRO A 1065 -19.96 50.97 0.12
CA PRO A 1065 -20.57 49.97 -0.76
C PRO A 1065 -21.98 50.42 -1.21
N GLN A 1066 -22.51 49.80 -2.26
CA GLN A 1066 -23.87 50.09 -2.75
C GLN A 1066 -24.92 50.02 -1.63
N PRO A 1067 -25.89 50.95 -1.57
CA PRO A 1067 -26.88 51.00 -0.49
C PRO A 1067 -27.64 49.68 -0.37
N GLY A 1068 -27.55 49.04 0.81
CA GLY A 1068 -28.26 47.79 1.12
C GLY A 1068 -27.40 46.52 1.18
N ASN A 1069 -26.15 46.54 0.72
CA ASN A 1069 -25.27 45.35 0.72
C ASN A 1069 -24.04 45.50 1.63
N MET A 1070 -24.21 45.19 2.92
CA MET A 1070 -23.10 45.17 3.89
C MET A 1070 -22.13 43.98 3.70
N SER A 1071 -22.49 42.96 2.91
CA SER A 1071 -21.64 41.79 2.62
C SER A 1071 -20.80 41.92 1.34
N HIS A 1072 -20.99 42.97 0.53
CA HIS A 1072 -20.20 43.19 -0.66
C HIS A 1072 -18.81 43.75 -0.33
N PRO A 1073 -17.78 43.43 -1.15
CA PRO A 1073 -16.44 43.97 -0.97
C PRO A 1073 -16.47 45.50 -0.95
N ARG A 1074 -16.00 46.09 0.15
CA ARG A 1074 -15.91 47.55 0.28
C ARG A 1074 -14.89 48.11 -0.71
N PRO A 1075 -15.12 49.32 -1.24
CA PRO A 1075 -14.08 50.04 -1.97
C PRO A 1075 -12.85 50.26 -1.10
N TRP A 1076 -11.67 50.28 -1.73
CA TRP A 1076 -10.38 50.47 -1.05
C TRP A 1076 -9.49 51.41 -1.87
N LEU A 1077 -8.54 52.07 -1.19
CA LEU A 1077 -7.57 52.95 -1.83
C LEU A 1077 -6.33 52.14 -2.25
N GLY A 1078 -6.10 52.08 -3.56
CA GLY A 1078 -4.93 51.44 -4.15
C GLY A 1078 -3.77 52.41 -4.32
N LEU A 1079 -2.58 51.98 -3.89
CA LEU A 1079 -1.31 52.66 -4.11
C LEU A 1079 -0.55 51.92 -5.22
N ASP A 1080 -0.56 52.45 -6.44
CA ASP A 1080 0.17 51.87 -7.57
C ASP A 1080 1.63 52.33 -7.54
N HIS A 1081 2.54 51.40 -7.26
CA HIS A 1081 3.98 51.65 -7.29
C HIS A 1081 4.77 50.35 -7.50
N PHE A 1082 6.09 50.47 -7.67
CA PHE A 1082 6.96 49.32 -7.92
C PHE A 1082 7.24 48.54 -6.63
N ASN A 1083 7.05 47.22 -6.65
CA ASN A 1083 7.46 46.36 -5.53
C ASN A 1083 9.00 46.22 -5.47
N LYS A 1084 9.60 46.64 -4.35
CA LYS A 1084 11.05 46.55 -4.08
C LYS A 1084 11.47 45.27 -3.34
N ALA A 1085 10.54 44.39 -2.99
CA ALA A 1085 10.86 43.17 -2.27
C ALA A 1085 11.78 42.25 -3.11
N PRO A 1086 12.74 41.54 -2.47
CA PRO A 1086 13.52 40.54 -3.17
C PRO A 1086 12.57 39.48 -3.70
N LYS A 1087 12.53 39.28 -5.03
CA LYS A 1087 11.89 38.08 -5.59
C LYS A 1087 12.60 36.87 -4.99
N ASP A 1088 11.86 35.98 -4.33
CA ASP A 1088 12.41 34.70 -3.87
C ASP A 1088 13.18 34.04 -5.02
N ARG A 1089 14.43 33.66 -4.75
CA ARG A 1089 15.31 33.00 -5.72
C ARG A 1089 14.86 31.54 -5.90
N TYR A 1090 13.68 31.31 -6.43
CA TYR A 1090 13.38 30.06 -7.12
C TYR A 1090 13.76 30.26 -8.59
N THR A 1091 15.00 29.95 -8.93
CA THR A 1091 15.44 30.04 -10.34
C THR A 1091 16.54 29.03 -10.66
N TYR A 1092 16.43 27.81 -10.14
CA TYR A 1092 17.23 26.68 -10.64
C TYR A 1092 16.43 25.73 -11.55
N LEU A 1093 15.09 25.78 -11.53
CA LEU A 1093 14.22 24.93 -12.38
C LEU A 1093 13.21 25.71 -13.24
N GLU A 1094 13.05 27.02 -13.06
CA GLU A 1094 12.09 27.82 -13.82
C GLU A 1094 12.78 28.96 -14.58
N LYS A 1095 13.18 28.67 -15.82
CA LYS A 1095 13.34 29.64 -16.91
C LYS A 1095 12.88 28.93 -18.18
N ALA A 1096 12.19 29.66 -19.07
CA ALA A 1096 11.69 29.26 -20.38
C ALA A 1096 11.95 27.79 -20.75
N TYR A 1097 10.90 26.96 -20.78
CA TYR A 1097 10.97 25.64 -21.37
C TYR A 1097 11.42 25.80 -22.82
N LYS A 1098 12.68 25.48 -23.02
CA LYS A 1098 13.36 25.53 -24.29
C LYS A 1098 13.39 24.08 -24.74
N ILE A 1099 12.39 23.64 -25.50
CA ILE A 1099 12.38 22.28 -26.10
C ILE A 1099 13.55 22.20 -27.10
N HIS A 1100 14.76 21.78 -26.67
CA HIS A 1100 16.08 21.93 -27.36
C HIS A 1100 16.24 21.34 -28.72
N ASN A 1101 15.21 20.62 -29.08
CA ASN A 1101 15.21 19.81 -30.20
C ASN A 1101 14.36 20.66 -31.16
#